data_AF-A0ABD5VRU8-F1
#
_entry.id   AF-A0ABD5VRU8-F1
#
_cell.length_a   1.000
_cell.length_b   1.000
_cell.length_c   1.000
_cell.angle_alpha   90.00
_cell.angle_beta   90.00
_cell.angle_gamma   90.00
#
_symmetry.space_group_name_H-M   'P 1'
#
loop_
_entity.id
_entity.type
_entity.pdbx_description
1 polymer ?
#
loop_
_entity_poly.entity_id
_entity_poly.type
_entity_poly.pdbx_seq_one_letter_code
_entity_poly.pdbx_strand_id
1 'polypeptide(L)'
;MVARAAFALLVVGFGVKAALMPLHGWLPSAMVAPTPVSGLLHAVAVVKSGVFGLARVVLFVFGPEAVRDLGVALPLALVAAATMLLAGALALRQDNLKRGVAYSTVSQLSYIVLGLAVLTPRAAFGAVFHVVAHAVMKLTVFLCVGALAVEADVKYVSQVPGVGRRMPVTMAAFGVAAAGLVGLPLVAGFVSKWYLALGSLAGAWPVLAAAFWAAGLLKLLYFWPIVGAAFVPGWADRFPAGPLYATASDARTDGGPQGRLRPVRDVLAPPRPHPGRGRPGRPARGATRAAPLLRPGADRRDGGVRLMVALAAVVPPWTLVFAAAVVVALVPRRVGFAVAVAATALVVPWSLALPSGPLLATTLYGFDVVPFAADDLTRLLGVTFGFIATVDLVYAAGSGASRRQAAFVLAYVGASLGAVFAGDWLTLVVWWELMAVTATLLVWDAGGDAARAGFRYAVYHEVGGVFLAAGVLLQFLRTGTFVFGDGIAGGLPAALAAVGIGLNVGFLGLHVWLVDSYPRPNVATSVVLAGFTTKVGVYALVRAFPGGSRPVAAVGGAMLLFGVTMAILQTDLRRLLTYHIVSQVGYMVAGVAVASPLAAAGGLAHLLNNVLYKSLLFMVAGVLVLRTREERLQRLGGLRREMPLTFLAFAVAALSIAGTPGFNGFVSKGMIFDGVEAAGRPVLWWVLLLGGVGTVVSFAKVGYYAFFHGPADRSVADASPLQAAAMFAIAGVCVLFGVAPDLLFALLPAAGRPPPTLSPRRSSPKRAASWSPAWSRSPSSVDRSRASPPSLTSTRSTTRWGHAPFADWSGSSPAPPTHSTTARRRSSGPSPGWLPTREPPGSASSTPCSVPTSGPTERPASSGRASCS
;
A
#
# COMPACT_ATOMS: atom_id res chain seq x y z
N MET A 1 11.30 -47.11 -8.25
CA MET A 1 10.12 -46.80 -9.09
C MET A 1 8.84 -46.70 -8.26
N VAL A 2 8.39 -47.79 -7.62
CA VAL A 2 7.12 -47.92 -6.86
C VAL A 2 6.78 -46.71 -5.96
N ALA A 3 7.72 -46.21 -5.16
CA ALA A 3 7.49 -45.06 -4.27
C ALA A 3 7.01 -43.78 -5.00
N ARG A 4 7.51 -43.51 -6.23
CA ARG A 4 7.03 -42.39 -7.06
C ARG A 4 5.58 -42.60 -7.53
N ALA A 5 5.23 -43.84 -7.89
CA ALA A 5 3.87 -44.19 -8.31
C ALA A 5 2.89 -44.11 -7.14
N ALA A 6 3.26 -44.63 -5.96
CA ALA A 6 2.46 -44.52 -4.74
C ALA A 6 2.24 -43.06 -4.33
N PHE A 7 3.28 -42.21 -4.38
CA PHE A 7 3.15 -40.78 -4.14
C PHE A 7 2.20 -40.12 -5.16
N ALA A 8 2.34 -40.43 -6.45
CA ALA A 8 1.48 -39.89 -7.50
C ALA A 8 0.01 -40.28 -7.32
N LEU A 9 -0.28 -41.56 -7.00
CA LEU A 9 -1.65 -42.04 -6.74
C LEU A 9 -2.28 -41.35 -5.52
N LEU A 10 -1.52 -41.18 -4.43
CA LEU A 10 -1.97 -40.46 -3.25
C LEU A 10 -2.20 -38.96 -3.54
N VAL A 11 -1.31 -38.33 -4.32
CA VAL A 11 -1.46 -36.94 -4.78
C VAL A 11 -2.68 -36.77 -5.68
N VAL A 12 -2.99 -37.73 -6.57
CA VAL A 12 -4.21 -37.71 -7.39
C VAL A 12 -5.45 -37.87 -6.51
N GLY A 13 -5.49 -38.87 -5.63
CA GLY A 13 -6.65 -39.16 -4.78
C GLY A 13 -7.01 -38.02 -3.83
N PHE A 14 -6.03 -37.46 -3.10
CA PHE A 14 -6.25 -36.26 -2.30
C PHE A 14 -6.37 -35.00 -3.16
N GLY A 15 -5.77 -34.98 -4.35
CA GLY A 15 -5.82 -33.90 -5.34
C GLY A 15 -7.21 -33.64 -5.88
N VAL A 16 -8.05 -34.67 -6.06
CA VAL A 16 -9.49 -34.50 -6.35
C VAL A 16 -10.14 -33.65 -5.26
N LYS A 17 -9.99 -34.04 -3.98
CA LYS A 17 -10.59 -33.31 -2.85
C LYS A 17 -9.96 -31.92 -2.66
N ALA A 18 -8.67 -31.76 -2.92
CA ALA A 18 -7.98 -30.45 -2.92
C ALA A 18 -8.30 -29.59 -4.16
N ALA A 19 -9.10 -30.12 -5.11
CA ALA A 19 -9.46 -29.50 -6.37
C ALA A 19 -8.27 -29.05 -7.24
N LEU A 20 -7.17 -29.83 -7.27
CA LEU A 20 -6.07 -29.60 -8.21
C LEU A 20 -6.55 -29.76 -9.65
N MET A 21 -6.07 -28.93 -10.58
CA MET A 21 -6.39 -29.10 -12.00
C MET A 21 -5.62 -30.32 -12.57
N PRO A 22 -6.23 -31.11 -13.48
CA PRO A 22 -7.56 -30.91 -14.10
C PRO A 22 -8.75 -31.33 -13.23
N LEU A 23 -8.53 -32.10 -12.15
CA LEU A 23 -9.53 -32.78 -11.30
C LEU A 23 -10.52 -31.84 -10.56
N HIS A 24 -10.33 -30.52 -10.65
CA HIS A 24 -11.10 -29.48 -9.97
C HIS A 24 -12.60 -29.36 -10.31
N GLY A 25 -13.06 -29.94 -11.43
CA GLY A 25 -14.34 -29.58 -12.08
C GLY A 25 -15.61 -29.81 -11.25
N TRP A 26 -15.55 -30.68 -10.24
CA TRP A 26 -16.67 -30.90 -9.31
C TRP A 26 -16.96 -29.68 -8.43
N LEU A 27 -15.94 -28.87 -8.09
CA LEU A 27 -16.09 -27.80 -7.10
C LEU A 27 -16.93 -26.61 -7.62
N PRO A 28 -16.72 -26.08 -8.84
CA PRO A 28 -17.62 -25.08 -9.41
C PRO A 28 -19.02 -25.62 -9.73
N SER A 29 -19.12 -26.93 -10.02
CA SER A 29 -20.37 -27.61 -10.37
C SER A 29 -21.28 -27.80 -9.14
N ALA A 30 -20.72 -28.12 -7.98
CA ALA A 30 -21.45 -28.26 -6.72
C ALA A 30 -22.12 -26.97 -6.19
N MET A 31 -21.85 -25.81 -6.81
CA MET A 31 -22.42 -24.51 -6.43
C MET A 31 -23.94 -24.37 -6.70
N VAL A 32 -24.56 -25.38 -7.33
CA VAL A 32 -26.02 -25.53 -7.39
C VAL A 32 -26.63 -25.67 -5.98
N ALA A 33 -25.91 -26.26 -5.02
CA ALA A 33 -26.40 -26.50 -3.67
C ALA A 33 -26.77 -25.21 -2.89
N PRO A 34 -27.65 -25.29 -1.87
CA PRO A 34 -27.97 -24.17 -0.98
C PRO A 34 -26.71 -23.59 -0.33
N THR A 35 -26.61 -22.25 -0.25
CA THR A 35 -25.35 -21.58 0.08
C THR A 35 -24.75 -21.94 1.45
N PRO A 36 -25.53 -22.18 2.53
CA PRO A 36 -24.98 -22.71 3.78
C PRO A 36 -24.33 -24.09 3.64
N VAL A 37 -24.90 -24.97 2.81
CA VAL A 37 -24.35 -26.30 2.51
C VAL A 37 -23.08 -26.17 1.68
N SER A 38 -23.07 -25.29 0.66
CA SER A 38 -21.85 -24.96 -0.09
C SER A 38 -20.75 -24.40 0.82
N GLY A 39 -21.11 -23.54 1.78
CA GLY A 39 -20.21 -23.02 2.81
C GLY A 39 -19.61 -24.14 3.66
N LEU A 40 -20.43 -25.02 4.23
CA LEU A 40 -19.95 -26.14 5.04
C LEU A 40 -19.02 -27.08 4.25
N LEU A 41 -19.48 -27.56 3.07
CA LEU A 41 -18.74 -28.54 2.28
C LEU A 41 -17.45 -27.98 1.67
N HIS A 42 -17.45 -26.74 1.20
CA HIS A 42 -16.36 -26.17 0.40
C HIS A 42 -15.52 -25.12 1.16
N ALA A 43 -16.06 -24.48 2.21
CA ALA A 43 -15.25 -23.65 3.11
C ALA A 43 -14.67 -24.43 4.29
N VAL A 44 -15.30 -25.50 4.79
CA VAL A 44 -14.86 -26.18 6.04
C VAL A 44 -14.49 -27.65 5.87
N ALA A 45 -15.34 -28.49 5.24
CA ALA A 45 -15.20 -29.95 5.32
C ALA A 45 -14.40 -30.59 4.17
N VAL A 46 -15.04 -30.83 3.01
CA VAL A 46 -14.56 -31.74 1.96
C VAL A 46 -13.18 -31.34 1.45
N VAL A 47 -13.02 -30.08 1.05
CA VAL A 47 -11.75 -29.63 0.44
C VAL A 47 -10.61 -29.50 1.45
N LYS A 48 -10.92 -29.32 2.73
CA LYS A 48 -9.90 -29.29 3.81
C LYS A 48 -9.34 -30.68 4.03
N SER A 49 -10.17 -31.74 3.97
CA SER A 49 -9.68 -33.12 4.02
C SER A 49 -8.71 -33.46 2.87
N GLY A 50 -8.88 -32.85 1.69
CA GLY A 50 -7.94 -32.98 0.57
C GLY A 50 -6.57 -32.36 0.85
N VAL A 51 -6.52 -31.06 1.17
CA VAL A 51 -5.23 -30.38 1.45
C VAL A 51 -4.56 -30.88 2.74
N PHE A 52 -5.33 -31.31 3.74
CA PHE A 52 -4.80 -31.98 4.93
C PHE A 52 -4.23 -33.37 4.60
N GLY A 53 -4.90 -34.13 3.73
CA GLY A 53 -4.36 -35.40 3.21
C GLY A 53 -3.04 -35.20 2.48
N LEU A 54 -2.94 -34.21 1.58
CA LEU A 54 -1.68 -33.83 0.93
C LEU A 54 -0.61 -33.38 1.95
N ALA A 55 -0.98 -32.62 2.99
CA ALA A 55 -0.05 -32.26 4.07
C ALA A 55 0.47 -33.48 4.83
N ARG A 56 -0.39 -34.47 5.11
CA ARG A 56 0.02 -35.74 5.74
C ARG A 56 0.93 -36.56 4.81
N VAL A 57 0.61 -36.65 3.53
CA VAL A 57 1.44 -37.36 2.53
C VAL A 57 2.84 -36.74 2.45
N VAL A 58 2.92 -35.42 2.27
CA VAL A 58 4.19 -34.70 2.07
C VAL A 58 5.03 -34.60 3.36
N LEU A 59 4.42 -34.29 4.51
CA LEU A 59 5.17 -34.00 5.74
C LEU A 59 5.38 -35.22 6.65
N PHE A 60 4.61 -36.30 6.50
CA PHE A 60 4.62 -37.42 7.45
C PHE A 60 4.65 -38.83 6.84
N VAL A 61 3.94 -39.10 5.73
CA VAL A 61 3.91 -40.47 5.14
C VAL A 61 5.17 -40.77 4.34
N PHE A 62 5.63 -39.79 3.54
CA PHE A 62 6.94 -39.83 2.90
C PHE A 62 7.97 -38.98 3.67
N GLY A 63 7.52 -37.84 4.20
CA GLY A 63 8.39 -36.88 4.88
C GLY A 63 9.16 -35.97 3.90
N PRO A 64 9.61 -34.77 4.33
CA PRO A 64 10.17 -33.78 3.40
C PRO A 64 11.44 -34.22 2.66
N GLU A 65 12.22 -35.11 3.25
CA GLU A 65 13.46 -35.65 2.66
C GLU A 65 13.13 -36.59 1.51
N ALA A 66 12.38 -37.68 1.75
CA ALA A 66 12.02 -38.60 0.67
C ALA A 66 11.21 -37.92 -0.46
N VAL A 67 10.38 -36.90 -0.17
CA VAL A 67 9.67 -36.13 -1.21
C VAL A 67 10.62 -35.29 -2.08
N ARG A 68 11.76 -34.83 -1.52
CA ARG A 68 12.85 -34.18 -2.24
C ARG A 68 13.64 -35.19 -3.07
N ASP A 69 14.08 -36.28 -2.45
CA ASP A 69 14.99 -37.27 -3.05
C ASP A 69 14.31 -38.08 -4.17
N LEU A 70 13.00 -38.35 -4.01
CA LEU A 70 12.17 -38.90 -5.09
C LEU A 70 11.97 -37.90 -6.25
N GLY A 71 12.30 -36.62 -6.10
CA GLY A 71 12.15 -35.57 -7.14
C GLY A 71 10.70 -35.15 -7.40
N VAL A 72 9.75 -35.58 -6.57
CA VAL A 72 8.30 -35.39 -6.78
C VAL A 72 7.78 -34.05 -6.25
N ALA A 73 8.58 -33.33 -5.48
CA ALA A 73 8.29 -31.98 -4.97
C ALA A 73 8.00 -30.97 -6.10
N LEU A 74 8.89 -30.86 -7.08
CA LEU A 74 8.77 -29.86 -8.15
C LEU A 74 7.55 -30.11 -9.07
N PRO A 75 7.24 -31.33 -9.54
CA PRO A 75 5.99 -31.62 -10.24
C PRO A 75 4.74 -31.19 -9.45
N LEU A 76 4.69 -31.47 -8.15
CA LEU A 76 3.57 -31.05 -7.28
C LEU A 76 3.48 -29.52 -7.16
N ALA A 77 4.63 -28.84 -7.02
CA ALA A 77 4.70 -27.38 -6.99
C ALA A 77 4.23 -26.75 -8.30
N LEU A 78 4.60 -27.32 -9.46
CA LEU A 78 4.18 -26.82 -10.77
C LEU A 78 2.68 -27.01 -10.99
N VAL A 79 2.12 -28.18 -10.67
CA VAL A 79 0.67 -28.43 -10.74
C VAL A 79 -0.11 -27.50 -9.80
N ALA A 80 0.40 -27.26 -8.60
CA ALA A 80 -0.20 -26.32 -7.66
C ALA A 80 -0.11 -24.87 -8.16
N ALA A 81 1.05 -24.41 -8.66
CA ALA A 81 1.22 -23.06 -9.18
C ALA A 81 0.34 -22.80 -10.42
N ALA A 82 0.26 -23.76 -11.34
CA ALA A 82 -0.63 -23.69 -12.50
C ALA A 82 -2.10 -23.63 -12.06
N THR A 83 -2.55 -24.52 -11.17
CA THR A 83 -3.92 -24.50 -10.62
C THR A 83 -4.24 -23.17 -9.93
N MET A 84 -3.30 -22.67 -9.12
CA MET A 84 -3.43 -21.44 -8.34
C MET A 84 -3.69 -20.21 -9.21
N LEU A 85 -2.97 -20.10 -10.34
CA LEU A 85 -3.06 -18.99 -11.30
C LEU A 85 -4.24 -19.17 -12.26
N LEU A 86 -4.40 -20.35 -12.86
CA LEU A 86 -5.49 -20.64 -13.81
C LEU A 86 -6.87 -20.51 -13.15
N ALA A 87 -7.04 -21.00 -11.91
CA ALA A 87 -8.29 -20.80 -11.19
C ALA A 87 -8.52 -19.33 -10.80
N GLY A 88 -7.46 -18.54 -10.60
CA GLY A 88 -7.57 -17.09 -10.44
C GLY A 88 -8.02 -16.38 -11.72
N ALA A 89 -7.51 -16.80 -12.88
CA ALA A 89 -7.92 -16.29 -14.19
C ALA A 89 -9.34 -16.71 -14.58
N LEU A 90 -9.77 -17.94 -14.23
CA LEU A 90 -11.15 -18.39 -14.42
C LEU A 90 -12.13 -17.65 -13.48
N ALA A 91 -11.72 -17.31 -12.26
CA ALA A 91 -12.52 -16.51 -11.34
C ALA A 91 -12.84 -15.10 -11.87
N LEU A 92 -11.91 -14.46 -12.59
CA LEU A 92 -12.14 -13.17 -13.28
C LEU A 92 -13.25 -13.22 -14.35
N ARG A 93 -13.57 -14.41 -14.87
CA ARG A 93 -14.61 -14.62 -15.90
C ARG A 93 -15.97 -15.07 -15.32
N GLN A 94 -16.14 -15.07 -14.00
CA GLN A 94 -17.40 -15.47 -13.36
C GLN A 94 -18.26 -14.26 -12.98
N ASP A 95 -19.39 -14.07 -13.65
CA ASP A 95 -20.42 -13.15 -13.15
C ASP A 95 -21.22 -13.78 -11.99
N ASN A 96 -21.43 -15.11 -11.97
CA ASN A 96 -22.11 -15.76 -10.86
C ASN A 96 -21.25 -15.76 -9.58
N LEU A 97 -21.77 -15.18 -8.50
CA LEU A 97 -21.04 -14.97 -7.24
C LEU A 97 -20.56 -16.28 -6.62
N LYS A 98 -21.42 -17.32 -6.53
CA LYS A 98 -21.01 -18.62 -5.97
C LYS A 98 -19.88 -19.27 -6.78
N ARG A 99 -19.97 -19.26 -8.12
CA ARG A 99 -18.92 -19.82 -9.00
C ARG A 99 -17.60 -19.04 -8.91
N GLY A 100 -17.63 -17.70 -8.83
CA GLY A 100 -16.45 -16.89 -8.56
C GLY A 100 -15.79 -17.23 -7.21
N VAL A 101 -16.61 -17.43 -6.17
CA VAL A 101 -16.15 -17.90 -4.85
C VAL A 101 -15.61 -19.33 -4.90
N ALA A 102 -16.14 -20.22 -5.75
CA ALA A 102 -15.64 -21.58 -5.96
C ALA A 102 -14.27 -21.62 -6.64
N TYR A 103 -14.08 -20.94 -7.79
CA TYR A 103 -12.78 -20.88 -8.47
C TYR A 103 -11.71 -20.20 -7.61
N SER A 104 -12.07 -19.15 -6.87
CA SER A 104 -11.18 -18.57 -5.88
C SER A 104 -10.97 -19.43 -4.63
N THR A 105 -11.73 -20.52 -4.44
CA THR A 105 -11.43 -21.56 -3.44
C THR A 105 -10.40 -22.55 -4.00
N VAL A 106 -10.56 -23.00 -5.25
CA VAL A 106 -9.53 -23.78 -5.98
C VAL A 106 -8.17 -23.08 -5.90
N SER A 107 -8.11 -21.79 -6.27
CA SER A 107 -6.88 -20.99 -6.23
C SER A 107 -6.20 -21.03 -4.85
N GLN A 108 -6.94 -20.83 -3.76
CA GLN A 108 -6.40 -20.77 -2.39
C GLN A 108 -6.05 -22.15 -1.80
N LEU A 109 -6.71 -23.23 -2.23
CA LEU A 109 -6.28 -24.59 -1.86
C LEU A 109 -4.90 -24.88 -2.45
N SER A 110 -4.64 -24.42 -3.68
CA SER A 110 -3.32 -24.54 -4.30
C SER A 110 -2.24 -23.69 -3.65
N TYR A 111 -2.55 -22.62 -2.89
CA TYR A 111 -1.53 -21.96 -2.03
C TYR A 111 -0.97 -22.94 -0.99
N ILE A 112 -1.84 -23.75 -0.40
CA ILE A 112 -1.49 -24.73 0.63
C ILE A 112 -0.62 -25.82 0.01
N VAL A 113 -1.06 -26.39 -1.13
CA VAL A 113 -0.32 -27.45 -1.83
C VAL A 113 1.05 -26.96 -2.32
N LEU A 114 1.13 -25.74 -2.88
CA LEU A 114 2.40 -25.13 -3.30
C LEU A 114 3.34 -24.89 -2.10
N GLY A 115 2.82 -24.38 -0.98
CA GLY A 115 3.59 -24.19 0.24
C GLY A 115 4.14 -25.48 0.85
N LEU A 116 3.39 -26.57 0.76
CA LEU A 116 3.85 -27.90 1.16
C LEU A 116 4.95 -28.41 0.20
N ALA A 117 4.75 -28.26 -1.11
CA ALA A 117 5.69 -28.72 -2.14
C ALA A 117 7.02 -27.95 -2.18
N VAL A 118 7.10 -26.77 -1.56
CA VAL A 118 8.33 -25.98 -1.38
C VAL A 118 9.29 -26.58 -0.33
N LEU A 119 8.80 -27.46 0.55
CA LEU A 119 9.61 -28.23 1.51
C LEU A 119 10.53 -27.39 2.44
N THR A 120 10.17 -26.15 2.75
CA THR A 120 10.82 -25.35 3.81
C THR A 120 9.91 -25.19 5.03
N PRO A 121 10.44 -25.15 6.27
CA PRO A 121 9.63 -25.04 7.48
C PRO A 121 8.71 -23.80 7.50
N ARG A 122 9.18 -22.68 6.94
CA ARG A 122 8.39 -21.44 6.80
C ARG A 122 7.21 -21.60 5.83
N ALA A 123 7.42 -22.24 4.68
CA ALA A 123 6.35 -22.51 3.73
C ALA A 123 5.34 -23.54 4.27
N ALA A 124 5.81 -24.58 4.97
CA ALA A 124 4.95 -25.57 5.63
C ALA A 124 4.09 -24.94 6.74
N PHE A 125 4.66 -24.08 7.59
CA PHE A 125 3.90 -23.31 8.58
C PHE A 125 2.86 -22.39 7.90
N GLY A 126 3.28 -21.63 6.88
CA GLY A 126 2.39 -20.76 6.11
C GLY A 126 1.23 -21.51 5.46
N ALA A 127 1.48 -22.71 4.92
CA ALA A 127 0.48 -23.59 4.32
C ALA A 127 -0.53 -24.11 5.36
N VAL A 128 -0.06 -24.64 6.49
CA VAL A 128 -0.92 -25.16 7.56
C VAL A 128 -1.76 -24.04 8.20
N PHE A 129 -1.17 -22.87 8.45
CA PHE A 129 -1.89 -21.68 8.90
C PHE A 129 -2.94 -21.23 7.85
N HIS A 130 -2.61 -21.32 6.55
CA HIS A 130 -3.55 -20.98 5.49
C HIS A 130 -4.76 -21.93 5.46
N VAL A 131 -4.66 -23.20 5.87
CA VAL A 131 -5.83 -24.10 5.97
C VAL A 131 -6.93 -23.47 6.83
N VAL A 132 -6.55 -22.95 8.01
CA VAL A 132 -7.46 -22.35 8.99
C VAL A 132 -7.91 -20.96 8.55
N ALA A 133 -6.97 -20.08 8.17
CA ALA A 133 -7.30 -18.73 7.71
C ALA A 133 -8.23 -18.76 6.48
N HIS A 134 -7.96 -19.63 5.51
CA HIS A 134 -8.80 -19.83 4.34
C HIS A 134 -10.20 -20.35 4.70
N ALA A 135 -10.34 -21.21 5.71
CA ALA A 135 -11.65 -21.70 6.16
C ALA A 135 -12.53 -20.55 6.67
N VAL A 136 -12.02 -19.76 7.61
CA VAL A 136 -12.74 -18.61 8.20
C VAL A 136 -13.12 -17.60 7.11
N MET A 137 -12.16 -17.17 6.29
CA MET A 137 -12.40 -16.17 5.25
C MET A 137 -13.39 -16.67 4.18
N LYS A 138 -13.32 -17.94 3.77
CA LYS A 138 -14.30 -18.48 2.81
C LYS A 138 -15.68 -18.67 3.39
N LEU A 139 -15.79 -19.12 4.64
CA LEU A 139 -17.11 -19.30 5.26
C LEU A 139 -17.82 -17.95 5.34
N THR A 140 -17.13 -16.89 5.77
CA THR A 140 -17.67 -15.52 5.75
C THR A 140 -18.13 -15.09 4.36
N VAL A 141 -17.31 -15.28 3.31
CA VAL A 141 -17.68 -14.91 1.93
C VAL A 141 -18.88 -15.72 1.41
N PHE A 142 -18.92 -17.04 1.66
CA PHE A 142 -20.07 -17.87 1.28
C PHE A 142 -21.35 -17.48 2.02
N LEU A 143 -21.28 -17.18 3.32
CA LEU A 143 -22.43 -16.71 4.10
C LEU A 143 -22.92 -15.34 3.59
N CYS A 144 -22.02 -14.42 3.23
CA CYS A 144 -22.39 -13.12 2.65
C CYS A 144 -23.08 -13.28 1.29
N VAL A 145 -22.56 -14.14 0.41
CA VAL A 145 -23.22 -14.48 -0.87
C VAL A 145 -24.54 -15.23 -0.65
N GLY A 146 -24.66 -15.98 0.45
CA GLY A 146 -25.92 -16.60 0.88
C GLY A 146 -26.97 -15.56 1.23
N ALA A 147 -26.64 -14.60 2.10
CA ALA A 147 -27.54 -13.52 2.48
C ALA A 147 -27.93 -12.64 1.28
N LEU A 148 -26.99 -12.30 0.39
CA LEU A 148 -27.28 -11.56 -0.85
C LEU A 148 -28.32 -12.27 -1.73
N ALA A 149 -28.20 -13.59 -1.89
CA ALA A 149 -29.08 -14.39 -2.72
C ALA A 149 -30.46 -14.69 -2.10
N VAL A 150 -30.64 -14.45 -0.79
CA VAL A 150 -31.91 -14.65 -0.08
C VAL A 150 -32.64 -13.32 0.16
N GLU A 151 -31.95 -12.31 0.70
CA GLU A 151 -32.55 -11.04 1.12
C GLU A 151 -32.70 -10.01 -0.02
N ALA A 152 -31.92 -10.16 -1.10
CA ALA A 152 -31.87 -9.19 -2.20
C ALA A 152 -32.00 -9.82 -3.61
N ASP A 153 -32.15 -11.14 -3.69
CA ASP A 153 -32.06 -11.97 -4.91
C ASP A 153 -30.75 -11.80 -5.73
N VAL A 154 -29.71 -11.25 -5.11
CA VAL A 154 -28.42 -10.92 -5.78
C VAL A 154 -27.56 -12.18 -5.88
N LYS A 155 -27.46 -12.71 -7.10
CA LYS A 155 -26.73 -13.95 -7.44
C LYS A 155 -25.52 -13.69 -8.36
N TYR A 156 -25.47 -12.51 -8.99
CA TYR A 156 -24.48 -12.14 -10.01
C TYR A 156 -23.74 -10.83 -9.65
N VAL A 157 -22.48 -10.66 -10.09
CA VAL A 157 -21.67 -9.45 -9.88
C VAL A 157 -22.31 -8.24 -10.56
N SER A 158 -22.89 -8.45 -11.74
CA SER A 158 -23.74 -7.50 -12.46
C SER A 158 -24.90 -6.91 -11.64
N GLN A 159 -25.40 -7.64 -10.63
CA GLN A 159 -26.50 -7.23 -9.74
C GLN A 159 -26.04 -6.59 -8.41
N VAL A 160 -24.74 -6.64 -8.09
CA VAL A 160 -24.17 -6.05 -6.86
C VAL A 160 -24.22 -4.50 -6.79
N PRO A 161 -24.27 -3.69 -7.89
CA PRO A 161 -24.17 -2.23 -7.80
C PRO A 161 -25.15 -1.57 -6.80
N GLY A 162 -24.62 -0.88 -5.80
CA GLY A 162 -25.39 -0.17 -4.77
C GLY A 162 -26.01 -1.03 -3.66
N VAL A 163 -25.92 -2.37 -3.70
CA VAL A 163 -26.54 -3.29 -2.73
C VAL A 163 -26.00 -3.11 -1.30
N GLY A 164 -24.74 -2.70 -1.15
CA GLY A 164 -24.11 -2.35 0.12
C GLY A 164 -24.76 -1.16 0.85
N ARG A 165 -25.64 -0.38 0.19
CA ARG A 165 -26.51 0.60 0.88
C ARG A 165 -27.68 -0.06 1.62
N ARG A 166 -28.16 -1.21 1.14
CA ARG A 166 -29.21 -2.02 1.78
C ARG A 166 -28.63 -3.01 2.79
N MET A 167 -27.50 -3.62 2.47
CA MET A 167 -26.84 -4.66 3.28
C MET A 167 -25.40 -4.27 3.70
N PRO A 168 -25.19 -3.13 4.40
CA PRO A 168 -23.85 -2.61 4.68
C PRO A 168 -23.00 -3.55 5.55
N VAL A 169 -23.59 -4.22 6.55
CA VAL A 169 -22.87 -5.15 7.42
C VAL A 169 -22.39 -6.37 6.63
N THR A 170 -23.25 -6.95 5.79
CA THR A 170 -22.93 -8.08 4.91
C THR A 170 -21.80 -7.73 3.94
N MET A 171 -21.85 -6.54 3.34
CA MET A 171 -20.81 -6.12 2.39
C MET A 171 -19.51 -5.69 3.07
N ALA A 172 -19.55 -5.18 4.30
CA ALA A 172 -18.35 -4.96 5.11
C ALA A 172 -17.69 -6.29 5.52
N ALA A 173 -18.48 -7.28 5.95
CA ALA A 173 -17.98 -8.62 6.29
C ALA A 173 -17.38 -9.34 5.06
N PHE A 174 -18.06 -9.24 3.90
CA PHE A 174 -17.52 -9.68 2.61
C PHE A 174 -16.21 -8.96 2.30
N GLY A 175 -16.15 -7.63 2.47
CA GLY A 175 -14.96 -6.81 2.21
C GLY A 175 -13.75 -7.18 3.07
N VAL A 176 -13.93 -7.38 4.38
CA VAL A 176 -12.86 -7.81 5.30
C VAL A 176 -12.38 -9.22 4.96
N ALA A 177 -13.29 -10.14 4.66
CA ALA A 177 -12.92 -11.50 4.27
C ALA A 177 -12.25 -11.54 2.89
N ALA A 178 -12.70 -10.71 1.93
CA ALA A 178 -12.08 -10.53 0.63
C ALA A 178 -10.67 -9.93 0.75
N ALA A 179 -10.49 -8.89 1.57
CA ALA A 179 -9.18 -8.31 1.89
C ALA A 179 -8.21 -9.38 2.43
N GLY A 180 -8.68 -10.27 3.30
CA GLY A 180 -7.88 -11.41 3.75
C GLY A 180 -7.58 -12.42 2.64
N LEU A 181 -8.53 -12.71 1.74
CA LEU A 181 -8.29 -13.59 0.60
C LEU A 181 -7.27 -12.98 -0.38
N VAL A 182 -7.31 -11.67 -0.63
CA VAL A 182 -6.28 -10.90 -1.37
C VAL A 182 -4.94 -10.99 -0.65
N GLY A 183 -4.92 -10.71 0.65
CA GLY A 183 -3.74 -10.80 1.51
C GLY A 183 -3.35 -9.50 2.20
N LEU A 184 -4.27 -8.52 2.36
CA LEU A 184 -3.96 -7.25 3.02
C LEU A 184 -3.42 -7.47 4.45
N PRO A 185 -2.50 -6.63 4.96
CA PRO A 185 -2.08 -6.64 6.35
C PRO A 185 -3.23 -6.56 7.36
N LEU A 186 -2.93 -6.89 8.62
CA LEU A 186 -3.87 -6.94 9.77
C LEU A 186 -4.96 -8.03 9.69
N VAL A 187 -5.20 -8.66 8.54
CA VAL A 187 -6.12 -9.81 8.41
C VAL A 187 -5.36 -11.12 8.18
N ALA A 188 -5.89 -12.24 8.69
CA ALA A 188 -5.19 -13.52 8.84
C ALA A 188 -4.59 -14.11 7.53
N GLY A 189 -5.13 -13.74 6.38
CA GLY A 189 -4.59 -14.16 5.08
C GLY A 189 -3.20 -13.60 4.75
N PHE A 190 -2.84 -12.42 5.26
CA PHE A 190 -1.49 -11.86 5.13
C PHE A 190 -0.46 -12.78 5.78
N VAL A 191 -0.68 -13.17 7.04
CA VAL A 191 0.27 -13.97 7.84
C VAL A 191 0.65 -15.27 7.12
N SER A 192 -0.35 -16.02 6.64
CA SER A 192 -0.10 -17.24 5.86
C SER A 192 0.71 -16.97 4.59
N LYS A 193 0.34 -15.95 3.81
CA LYS A 193 0.99 -15.63 2.53
C LYS A 193 2.40 -15.08 2.69
N TRP A 194 2.65 -14.30 3.74
CA TRP A 194 3.97 -13.80 4.11
C TRP A 194 4.93 -14.97 4.36
N TYR A 195 4.50 -15.94 5.17
CA TYR A 195 5.28 -17.16 5.43
C TYR A 195 5.44 -18.07 4.21
N LEU A 196 4.42 -18.18 3.35
CA LEU A 196 4.50 -18.90 2.08
C LEU A 196 5.53 -18.29 1.13
N ALA A 197 5.46 -16.98 0.86
CA ALA A 197 6.40 -16.27 0.00
C ALA A 197 7.83 -16.29 0.58
N LEU A 198 7.99 -15.98 1.87
CA LEU A 198 9.27 -16.05 2.57
C LEU A 198 9.88 -17.46 2.53
N GLY A 199 9.03 -18.50 2.64
CA GLY A 199 9.44 -19.90 2.56
C GLY A 199 9.88 -20.35 1.17
N SER A 200 9.22 -19.89 0.09
CA SER A 200 9.67 -20.12 -1.29
C SER A 200 10.98 -19.40 -1.60
N LEU A 201 11.10 -18.14 -1.20
CA LEU A 201 12.34 -17.38 -1.40
C LEU A 201 13.51 -17.97 -0.62
N ALA A 202 13.31 -18.37 0.64
CA ALA A 202 14.33 -19.07 1.44
C ALA A 202 14.69 -20.46 0.89
N GLY A 203 13.78 -21.10 0.14
CA GLY A 203 14.05 -22.36 -0.57
C GLY A 203 14.70 -22.18 -1.95
N ALA A 204 15.15 -20.98 -2.31
CA ALA A 204 15.68 -20.62 -3.63
C ALA A 204 14.69 -20.79 -4.81
N TRP A 205 13.37 -20.68 -4.56
CA TRP A 205 12.31 -20.74 -5.58
C TRP A 205 11.65 -19.38 -5.83
N PRO A 206 12.33 -18.38 -6.40
CA PRO A 206 11.77 -17.03 -6.60
C PRO A 206 10.57 -17.01 -7.55
N VAL A 207 10.52 -17.90 -8.54
CA VAL A 207 9.37 -18.06 -9.46
C VAL A 207 8.11 -18.49 -8.71
N LEU A 208 8.23 -19.38 -7.72
CA LEU A 208 7.09 -19.84 -6.90
C LEU A 208 6.62 -18.76 -5.92
N ALA A 209 7.54 -17.93 -5.41
CA ALA A 209 7.20 -16.76 -4.61
C ALA A 209 6.44 -15.71 -5.44
N ALA A 210 6.91 -15.41 -6.66
CA ALA A 210 6.23 -14.51 -7.59
C ALA A 210 4.82 -15.02 -7.97
N ALA A 211 4.65 -16.34 -8.11
CA ALA A 211 3.33 -16.94 -8.34
C ALA A 211 2.34 -16.66 -7.20
N PHE A 212 2.76 -16.69 -5.93
CA PHE A 212 1.89 -16.34 -4.80
C PHE A 212 1.40 -14.88 -4.83
N TRP A 213 2.27 -13.94 -5.26
CA TRP A 213 1.91 -12.52 -5.40
C TRP A 213 1.02 -12.29 -6.62
N ALA A 214 1.37 -12.84 -7.79
CA ALA A 214 0.56 -12.75 -9.00
C ALA A 214 -0.86 -13.32 -8.76
N ALA A 215 -0.96 -14.48 -8.10
CA ALA A 215 -2.24 -15.04 -7.70
C ALA A 215 -2.96 -14.22 -6.61
N GLY A 216 -2.26 -13.35 -5.86
CA GLY A 216 -2.83 -12.39 -4.92
C GLY A 216 -3.49 -11.22 -5.64
N LEU A 217 -2.74 -10.58 -6.54
CA LEU A 217 -3.22 -9.52 -7.43
C LEU A 217 -4.42 -9.97 -8.28
N LEU A 218 -4.44 -11.21 -8.77
CA LEU A 218 -5.63 -11.76 -9.45
C LEU A 218 -6.90 -11.68 -8.59
N LYS A 219 -6.81 -11.86 -7.26
CA LYS A 219 -7.99 -11.79 -6.37
C LYS A 219 -8.41 -10.38 -6.03
N LEU A 220 -7.47 -9.43 -6.03
CA LEU A 220 -7.83 -8.01 -5.99
C LEU A 220 -8.68 -7.69 -7.22
N LEU A 221 -8.25 -8.14 -8.39
CA LEU A 221 -8.95 -7.88 -9.65
C LEU A 221 -10.36 -8.50 -9.76
N TYR A 222 -10.69 -9.60 -9.04
CA TYR A 222 -12.07 -10.13 -9.01
C TYR A 222 -12.88 -9.80 -7.75
N PHE A 223 -12.29 -9.69 -6.55
CA PHE A 223 -13.06 -9.34 -5.35
C PHE A 223 -13.25 -7.84 -5.18
N TRP A 224 -12.24 -7.02 -5.51
CA TRP A 224 -12.33 -5.58 -5.25
C TRP A 224 -13.43 -4.88 -6.09
N PRO A 225 -13.73 -5.29 -7.35
CA PRO A 225 -14.88 -4.76 -8.08
C PRO A 225 -16.22 -5.07 -7.39
N ILE A 226 -16.36 -6.23 -6.76
CA ILE A 226 -17.57 -6.61 -6.01
C ILE A 226 -17.74 -5.71 -4.78
N VAL A 227 -16.66 -5.48 -4.03
CA VAL A 227 -16.66 -4.56 -2.88
C VAL A 227 -16.94 -3.12 -3.31
N GLY A 228 -16.30 -2.63 -4.36
CA GLY A 228 -16.49 -1.28 -4.88
C GLY A 228 -17.90 -1.04 -5.43
N ALA A 229 -18.38 -1.94 -6.31
CA ALA A 229 -19.72 -1.87 -6.89
C ALA A 229 -20.81 -1.81 -5.82
N ALA A 230 -20.68 -2.59 -4.74
CA ALA A 230 -21.68 -2.63 -3.68
C ALA A 230 -22.02 -1.26 -3.08
N PHE A 231 -21.09 -0.31 -3.05
CA PHE A 231 -21.34 1.03 -2.51
C PHE A 231 -21.57 2.10 -3.61
N VAL A 232 -21.42 1.73 -4.89
CA VAL A 232 -21.49 2.63 -6.06
C VAL A 232 -22.65 2.25 -7.00
N PRO A 233 -23.71 3.06 -7.10
CA PRO A 233 -24.74 2.91 -8.14
C PRO A 233 -24.15 3.07 -9.56
N GLY A 234 -24.68 2.33 -10.53
CA GLY A 234 -24.25 2.44 -11.94
C GLY A 234 -22.80 2.00 -12.18
N TRP A 235 -22.44 0.81 -11.67
CA TRP A 235 -21.13 0.18 -11.90
C TRP A 235 -21.13 -0.83 -13.05
N ALA A 236 -22.27 -1.48 -13.33
CA ALA A 236 -22.37 -2.52 -14.37
C ALA A 236 -22.22 -1.95 -15.80
N ASP A 237 -22.69 -0.72 -16.03
CA ASP A 237 -22.94 -0.08 -17.34
C ASP A 237 -21.69 0.18 -18.21
N ARG A 238 -20.52 -0.34 -17.83
CA ARG A 238 -19.22 -0.13 -18.51
C ARG A 238 -18.38 -1.39 -18.73
N PHE A 239 -18.84 -2.55 -18.27
CA PHE A 239 -18.33 -3.82 -18.78
C PHE A 239 -19.31 -4.27 -19.86
N PRO A 240 -18.90 -4.39 -21.15
CA PRO A 240 -19.80 -4.86 -22.18
C PRO A 240 -20.27 -6.27 -21.82
N ALA A 241 -21.59 -6.46 -21.77
CA ALA A 241 -22.17 -7.79 -21.64
C ALA A 241 -21.69 -8.63 -22.84
N GLY A 242 -20.85 -9.62 -22.58
CA GLY A 242 -20.43 -10.54 -23.62
C GLY A 242 -21.65 -11.24 -24.23
N PRO A 243 -21.70 -11.47 -25.55
CA PRO A 243 -22.89 -11.98 -26.25
C PRO A 243 -23.14 -13.46 -25.90
N LEU A 244 -23.77 -13.69 -24.74
CA LEU A 244 -24.12 -15.01 -24.19
C LEU A 244 -25.53 -15.06 -23.58
N TYR A 245 -26.33 -14.02 -23.75
CA TYR A 245 -27.75 -14.01 -23.40
C TYR A 245 -28.60 -13.60 -24.60
N ALA A 246 -28.86 -14.59 -25.47
CA ALA A 246 -30.13 -14.61 -26.18
C ALA A 246 -31.27 -14.63 -25.15
N THR A 247 -32.39 -13.99 -25.46
CA THR A 247 -33.46 -13.75 -24.48
C THR A 247 -34.15 -15.05 -24.04
N ALA A 248 -34.19 -15.28 -22.73
CA ALA A 248 -35.04 -16.30 -22.13
C ALA A 248 -36.52 -15.84 -22.07
N SER A 249 -37.09 -15.51 -23.23
CA SER A 249 -38.51 -15.20 -23.41
C SER A 249 -39.37 -16.47 -23.45
N ASP A 250 -38.78 -17.59 -23.89
CA ASP A 250 -39.50 -18.75 -24.43
C ASP A 250 -39.69 -19.85 -23.38
N ALA A 251 -40.11 -19.46 -22.18
CA ALA A 251 -40.40 -20.36 -21.06
C ALA A 251 -41.62 -19.85 -20.25
N ARG A 252 -42.82 -19.95 -20.83
CA ARG A 252 -44.10 -19.60 -20.18
C ARG A 252 -45.19 -20.68 -20.34
N THR A 253 -44.85 -21.89 -19.97
CA THR A 253 -45.74 -22.97 -19.51
C THR A 253 -45.06 -23.55 -18.26
N ASP A 254 -45.72 -23.86 -17.14
CA ASP A 254 -47.15 -24.13 -16.90
C ASP A 254 -47.77 -23.28 -15.77
N GLY A 255 -49.08 -23.42 -15.57
CA GLY A 255 -49.85 -22.69 -14.55
C GLY A 255 -49.90 -23.37 -13.18
N GLY A 256 -49.91 -22.55 -12.11
CA GLY A 256 -50.19 -22.95 -10.73
C GLY A 256 -50.82 -21.80 -9.94
N PRO A 257 -51.72 -22.05 -8.97
CA PRO A 257 -52.57 -21.01 -8.41
C PRO A 257 -51.85 -20.02 -7.48
N GLN A 258 -52.27 -18.74 -7.55
CA GLN A 258 -51.65 -17.62 -6.82
C GLN A 258 -52.02 -17.61 -5.33
N GLY A 259 -51.14 -18.15 -4.49
CA GLY A 259 -51.23 -18.02 -3.03
C GLY A 259 -50.98 -16.57 -2.56
N ARG A 260 -52.02 -15.89 -2.06
CA ARG A 260 -51.91 -14.51 -1.56
C ARG A 260 -51.18 -14.46 -0.21
N LEU A 261 -49.95 -13.98 -0.18
CA LEU A 261 -49.23 -13.69 1.07
C LEU A 261 -49.84 -12.48 1.79
N ARG A 262 -50.25 -12.67 3.05
CA ARG A 262 -50.69 -11.58 3.93
C ARG A 262 -49.48 -10.87 4.57
N PRO A 263 -49.55 -9.56 4.84
CA PRO A 263 -48.48 -8.87 5.57
C PRO A 263 -48.46 -9.31 7.03
N VAL A 264 -47.29 -9.72 7.53
CA VAL A 264 -47.05 -9.95 8.95
C VAL A 264 -46.64 -8.63 9.59
N ARG A 265 -47.36 -8.23 10.63
CA ARG A 265 -47.03 -7.12 11.52
C ARG A 265 -46.94 -7.64 12.97
N ASP A 266 -46.24 -6.85 13.79
CA ASP A 266 -46.35 -6.82 15.26
C ASP A 266 -46.03 -8.10 16.04
N VAL A 267 -44.74 -8.29 16.39
CA VAL A 267 -44.34 -8.68 17.76
C VAL A 267 -43.01 -7.98 18.12
N LEU A 268 -43.01 -7.11 19.13
CA LEU A 268 -42.01 -7.00 20.22
C LEU A 268 -42.21 -5.70 21.02
N ALA A 269 -42.57 -5.83 22.29
CA ALA A 269 -42.59 -4.74 23.27
C ALA A 269 -41.69 -5.12 24.48
N PRO A 270 -40.95 -4.17 25.08
CA PRO A 270 -40.00 -4.48 26.16
C PRO A 270 -40.68 -4.57 27.54
N PRO A 271 -40.25 -5.49 28.42
CA PRO A 271 -40.77 -5.60 29.78
C PRO A 271 -40.24 -4.50 30.72
N ARG A 272 -41.02 -4.18 31.76
CA ARG A 272 -40.64 -3.32 32.91
C ARG A 272 -40.67 -4.14 34.22
N PRO A 273 -39.97 -3.71 35.28
CA PRO A 273 -39.71 -4.54 36.46
C PRO A 273 -40.80 -4.46 37.56
N HIS A 274 -40.80 -5.43 38.47
CA HIS A 274 -41.55 -5.40 39.74
C HIS A 274 -40.61 -5.64 40.96
N PRO A 275 -41.02 -5.26 42.20
CA PRO A 275 -40.07 -5.09 43.31
C PRO A 275 -40.36 -5.91 44.59
N GLY A 276 -39.33 -6.11 45.43
CA GLY A 276 -39.48 -5.82 46.87
C GLY A 276 -39.02 -6.86 47.92
N ARG A 277 -38.43 -6.31 49.00
CA ARG A 277 -38.30 -6.81 50.39
C ARG A 277 -37.30 -7.97 50.67
N GLY A 278 -36.55 -7.82 51.78
CA GLY A 278 -35.65 -8.85 52.34
C GLY A 278 -34.39 -8.33 53.07
N ARG A 279 -34.46 -8.21 54.40
CA ARG A 279 -33.34 -8.04 55.37
C ARG A 279 -33.71 -8.89 56.62
N PRO A 280 -32.79 -9.30 57.53
CA PRO A 280 -31.57 -8.59 57.98
C PRO A 280 -30.31 -9.47 58.17
N GLY A 281 -29.22 -8.90 58.73
CA GLY A 281 -28.04 -9.65 59.22
C GLY A 281 -26.77 -8.81 59.45
N ARG A 282 -26.13 -8.95 60.62
CA ARG A 282 -24.81 -8.40 61.04
C ARG A 282 -24.26 -9.32 62.16
N PRO A 283 -22.96 -9.34 62.55
CA PRO A 283 -22.06 -8.20 62.78
C PRO A 283 -20.85 -8.21 61.78
N ALA A 284 -19.56 -7.89 62.01
CA ALA A 284 -18.79 -7.57 63.22
C ALA A 284 -17.66 -6.52 63.02
N ARG A 285 -16.49 -6.72 63.66
CA ARG A 285 -15.50 -5.70 64.09
C ARG A 285 -14.06 -6.00 63.60
N GLY A 286 -13.28 -4.94 63.42
CA GLY A 286 -11.82 -4.89 63.66
C GLY A 286 -10.90 -4.72 62.43
N ALA A 287 -9.74 -4.05 62.49
CA ALA A 287 -9.25 -3.07 63.49
C ALA A 287 -8.10 -2.20 62.92
N THR A 288 -8.05 -0.93 63.34
CA THR A 288 -6.91 0.03 63.41
C THR A 288 -5.58 -0.23 62.65
N ARG A 289 -5.14 0.74 61.83
CA ARG A 289 -4.03 1.70 62.17
C ARG A 289 -3.70 2.69 61.03
N ALA A 290 -3.40 3.93 61.42
CA ALA A 290 -2.44 4.83 60.74
C ALA A 290 -1.10 4.76 61.51
N ALA A 291 0.04 5.34 61.13
CA ALA A 291 0.41 6.32 60.08
C ALA A 291 1.88 5.98 59.62
N PRO A 292 2.76 6.85 59.04
CA PRO A 292 2.69 8.31 58.81
C PRO A 292 2.90 8.77 57.35
N LEU A 293 2.64 10.07 57.13
CA LEU A 293 2.96 10.78 55.89
C LEU A 293 4.43 11.23 55.89
N LEU A 294 5.25 10.68 55.00
CA LEU A 294 6.52 11.29 54.62
C LEU A 294 6.28 12.39 53.59
N ARG A 295 6.75 13.62 53.87
CA ARG A 295 6.67 14.77 52.96
C ARG A 295 7.69 14.60 51.82
N PRO A 296 7.28 14.59 50.54
CA PRO A 296 8.20 14.84 49.43
C PRO A 296 8.68 16.31 49.49
N GLY A 297 9.98 16.52 49.38
CA GLY A 297 10.57 17.85 49.25
C GLY A 297 10.19 18.55 47.94
N ALA A 298 10.59 19.81 47.80
CA ALA A 298 10.19 20.64 46.67
C ALA A 298 10.99 20.31 45.39
N ASP A 299 10.42 19.46 44.53
CA ASP A 299 10.56 19.60 43.07
C ASP A 299 9.26 19.19 42.36
N ARG A 300 8.32 20.14 42.30
CA ARG A 300 6.98 19.93 41.72
C ARG A 300 6.81 20.46 40.30
N ARG A 301 7.88 20.97 39.66
CA ARG A 301 7.82 21.46 38.28
C ARG A 301 8.39 20.44 37.29
N ASP A 302 9.47 19.76 37.62
CA ASP A 302 10.06 18.74 36.75
C ASP A 302 9.27 17.42 36.74
N GLY A 303 8.76 16.98 37.88
CA GLY A 303 8.11 15.67 38.03
C GLY A 303 6.91 15.46 37.08
N GLY A 304 6.11 16.50 36.83
CA GLY A 304 4.98 16.44 35.90
C GLY A 304 5.43 16.27 34.44
N VAL A 305 6.45 17.03 34.02
CA VAL A 305 7.04 16.94 32.68
C VAL A 305 7.65 15.56 32.46
N ARG A 306 8.41 15.04 33.43
CA ARG A 306 9.02 13.70 33.35
C ARG A 306 7.97 12.59 33.26
N LEU A 307 6.84 12.70 33.97
CA LEU A 307 5.73 11.74 33.86
C LEU A 307 5.03 11.81 32.51
N MET A 308 4.80 13.02 31.97
CA MET A 308 4.21 13.19 30.64
C MET A 308 5.13 12.67 29.53
N VAL A 309 6.44 12.91 29.61
CA VAL A 309 7.44 12.37 28.67
C VAL A 309 7.52 10.84 28.76
N ALA A 310 7.46 10.26 29.97
CA ALA A 310 7.44 8.81 30.15
C ALA A 310 6.18 8.15 29.55
N LEU A 311 5.01 8.77 29.69
CA LEU A 311 3.76 8.29 29.07
C LEU A 311 3.78 8.48 27.54
N ALA A 312 4.29 9.62 27.05
CA ALA A 312 4.42 9.95 25.63
C ALA A 312 5.42 9.04 24.89
N ALA A 313 6.39 8.45 25.59
CA ALA A 313 7.32 7.47 25.03
C ALA A 313 6.69 6.07 24.85
N VAL A 314 5.65 5.72 25.62
CA VAL A 314 4.97 4.42 25.54
C VAL A 314 3.76 4.46 24.60
N VAL A 315 3.05 5.59 24.56
CA VAL A 315 1.85 5.77 23.72
C VAL A 315 2.23 6.48 22.41
N PRO A 316 2.02 5.88 21.23
CA PRO A 316 2.39 6.52 19.97
C PRO A 316 1.39 7.60 19.50
N PRO A 317 1.82 8.72 18.87
CA PRO A 317 0.95 9.86 18.55
C PRO A 317 -0.29 9.54 17.71
N TRP A 318 -0.22 8.58 16.80
CA TRP A 318 -1.36 8.20 15.96
C TRP A 318 -2.51 7.56 16.75
N THR A 319 -2.25 6.99 17.93
CA THR A 319 -3.30 6.38 18.77
C THR A 319 -4.31 7.41 19.25
N LEU A 320 -3.86 8.63 19.58
CA LEU A 320 -4.75 9.77 19.87
C LEU A 320 -5.61 10.13 18.66
N VAL A 321 -5.03 10.12 17.45
CA VAL A 321 -5.72 10.48 16.21
C VAL A 321 -6.77 9.42 15.83
N PHE A 322 -6.48 8.12 16.01
CA PHE A 322 -7.46 7.04 15.83
C PHE A 322 -8.56 7.05 16.90
N ALA A 323 -8.22 7.31 18.17
CA ALA A 323 -9.22 7.48 19.23
C ALA A 323 -10.16 8.66 18.92
N ALA A 324 -9.60 9.78 18.46
CA ALA A 324 -10.37 10.92 17.98
C ALA A 324 -11.26 10.53 16.78
N ALA A 325 -10.78 9.76 15.81
CA ALA A 325 -11.60 9.30 14.67
C ALA A 325 -12.87 8.57 15.12
N VAL A 326 -12.76 7.68 16.12
CA VAL A 326 -13.90 6.98 16.71
C VAL A 326 -14.84 7.93 17.44
N VAL A 327 -14.32 8.83 18.30
CA VAL A 327 -15.14 9.82 19.02
C VAL A 327 -15.89 10.73 18.04
N VAL A 328 -15.21 11.24 17.01
CA VAL A 328 -15.75 12.17 16.00
C VAL A 328 -16.87 11.54 15.16
N ALA A 329 -16.82 10.23 14.91
CA ALA A 329 -17.92 9.50 14.27
C ALA A 329 -19.20 9.46 15.13
N LEU A 330 -19.07 9.50 16.46
CA LEU A 330 -20.16 9.34 17.43
C LEU A 330 -20.77 10.67 17.91
N VAL A 331 -19.95 11.70 18.15
CA VAL A 331 -20.39 12.99 18.73
C VAL A 331 -21.01 13.97 17.72
N PRO A 332 -21.74 15.03 18.15
CA PRO A 332 -22.28 16.06 17.24
C PRO A 332 -21.19 16.82 16.46
N ARG A 333 -21.51 17.27 15.24
CA ARG A 333 -20.53 17.87 14.28
C ARG A 333 -19.60 18.92 14.90
N ARG A 334 -20.12 19.88 15.68
CA ARG A 334 -19.32 20.97 16.29
C ARG A 334 -18.28 20.41 17.28
N VAL A 335 -18.70 19.52 18.18
CA VAL A 335 -17.81 18.83 19.14
C VAL A 335 -16.80 17.96 18.39
N GLY A 336 -17.25 17.28 17.32
CA GLY A 336 -16.40 16.45 16.48
C GLY A 336 -15.23 17.22 15.87
N PHE A 337 -15.48 18.37 15.22
CA PHE A 337 -14.39 19.18 14.68
C PHE A 337 -13.48 19.77 15.77
N ALA A 338 -14.01 20.15 16.94
CA ALA A 338 -13.17 20.59 18.06
C ALA A 338 -12.23 19.49 18.57
N VAL A 339 -12.75 18.27 18.75
CA VAL A 339 -11.96 17.08 19.13
C VAL A 339 -10.93 16.73 18.06
N ALA A 340 -11.31 16.80 16.77
CA ALA A 340 -10.42 16.51 15.65
C ALA A 340 -9.23 17.47 15.61
N VAL A 341 -9.49 18.78 15.63
CA VAL A 341 -8.48 19.85 15.61
C VAL A 341 -7.58 19.78 16.85
N ALA A 342 -8.14 19.55 18.04
CA ALA A 342 -7.33 19.38 19.25
C ALA A 342 -6.42 18.15 19.19
N ALA A 343 -6.94 17.01 18.70
CA ALA A 343 -6.18 15.77 18.59
C ALA A 343 -5.00 15.89 17.61
N THR A 344 -5.17 16.53 16.46
CA THR A 344 -4.07 16.75 15.50
C THR A 344 -3.11 17.83 15.95
N ALA A 345 -3.59 18.89 16.62
CA ALA A 345 -2.73 19.95 17.14
C ALA A 345 -1.74 19.41 18.18
N LEU A 346 -2.20 18.48 19.05
CA LEU A 346 -1.37 17.81 20.04
C LEU A 346 -0.26 16.92 19.45
N VAL A 347 -0.39 16.46 18.19
CA VAL A 347 0.67 15.68 17.52
C VAL A 347 1.96 16.49 17.35
N VAL A 348 1.87 17.81 17.19
CA VAL A 348 3.06 18.68 17.01
C VAL A 348 3.97 18.70 18.25
N PRO A 349 3.52 19.14 19.45
CA PRO A 349 4.36 19.11 20.65
C PRO A 349 4.71 17.67 21.09
N TRP A 350 3.83 16.68 20.84
CA TRP A 350 4.14 15.28 21.12
C TRP A 350 5.33 14.81 20.28
N SER A 351 5.33 15.04 18.97
CA SER A 351 6.42 14.65 18.05
C SER A 351 7.76 15.30 18.42
N LEU A 352 7.74 16.55 18.89
CA LEU A 352 8.92 17.24 19.39
C LEU A 352 9.42 16.63 20.71
N ALA A 353 8.53 16.24 21.62
CA ALA A 353 8.85 15.74 22.96
C ALA A 353 9.28 14.25 23.03
N LEU A 354 9.18 13.47 21.94
CA LEU A 354 9.59 12.06 21.94
C LEU A 354 11.10 11.89 22.19
N PRO A 355 11.56 10.78 22.82
CA PRO A 355 12.98 10.39 22.78
C PRO A 355 13.36 9.90 21.38
N SER A 356 14.64 10.04 20.97
CA SER A 356 15.13 9.39 19.74
C SER A 356 15.54 7.93 20.00
N GLY A 357 15.14 7.01 19.13
CA GLY A 357 15.42 5.57 19.21
C GLY A 357 14.18 4.69 18.96
N PRO A 358 14.33 3.35 19.08
CA PRO A 358 13.19 2.43 19.12
C PRO A 358 12.44 2.60 20.45
N LEU A 359 11.16 2.98 20.38
CA LEU A 359 10.33 3.30 21.55
C LEU A 359 9.42 2.13 21.96
N LEU A 360 8.92 1.37 20.99
CA LEU A 360 8.25 0.08 21.19
C LEU A 360 8.91 -0.97 20.30
N ALA A 361 9.49 -2.00 20.91
CA ALA A 361 9.97 -3.21 20.25
C ALA A 361 9.18 -4.43 20.76
N THR A 362 8.84 -5.35 19.86
CA THR A 362 8.02 -6.55 20.18
C THR A 362 8.22 -7.63 19.11
N THR A 363 7.57 -8.79 19.28
CA THR A 363 7.43 -9.76 18.20
C THR A 363 6.07 -9.62 17.51
N LEU A 364 6.07 -9.58 16.18
CA LEU A 364 4.86 -9.56 15.35
C LEU A 364 4.98 -10.65 14.28
N TYR A 365 3.93 -11.48 14.16
CA TYR A 365 3.90 -12.64 13.26
C TYR A 365 5.14 -13.56 13.38
N GLY A 366 5.76 -13.65 14.56
CA GLY A 366 6.96 -14.47 14.79
C GLY A 366 8.29 -13.84 14.35
N PHE A 367 8.32 -12.53 14.09
CA PHE A 367 9.53 -11.76 13.77
C PHE A 367 9.72 -10.61 14.77
N ASP A 368 10.97 -10.26 15.07
CA ASP A 368 11.29 -9.06 15.84
C ASP A 368 11.01 -7.80 15.01
N VAL A 369 10.25 -6.87 15.59
CA VAL A 369 9.78 -5.63 14.96
C VAL A 369 9.88 -4.44 15.93
N VAL A 370 9.82 -3.23 15.38
CA VAL A 370 9.80 -1.96 16.12
C VAL A 370 8.56 -1.16 15.68
N PRO A 371 7.36 -1.45 16.24
CA PRO A 371 6.12 -0.80 15.81
C PRO A 371 6.05 0.71 16.07
N PHE A 372 6.94 1.24 16.92
CA PHE A 372 7.09 2.67 17.18
C PHE A 372 8.57 3.00 17.40
N ALA A 373 9.11 3.90 16.58
CA ALA A 373 10.40 4.54 16.77
C ALA A 373 10.29 6.03 16.46
N ALA A 374 11.24 6.82 16.96
CA ALA A 374 11.38 8.22 16.58
C ALA A 374 12.84 8.59 16.32
N ASP A 375 13.04 9.42 15.30
CA ASP A 375 14.27 10.13 14.97
C ASP A 375 13.93 11.44 14.25
N ASP A 376 14.94 12.25 13.94
CA ASP A 376 14.80 13.60 13.39
C ASP A 376 13.94 13.64 12.11
N LEU A 377 14.02 12.59 11.27
CA LEU A 377 13.20 12.47 10.06
C LEU A 377 11.73 12.19 10.40
N THR A 378 11.45 11.33 11.38
CA THR A 378 10.08 11.16 11.89
C THR A 378 9.53 12.41 12.57
N ARG A 379 10.38 13.21 13.25
CA ARG A 379 9.98 14.46 13.91
C ARG A 379 9.54 15.51 12.90
N LEU A 380 10.35 15.74 11.86
CA LEU A 380 10.04 16.64 10.74
C LEU A 380 8.64 16.35 10.17
N LEU A 381 8.35 15.08 9.92
CA LEU A 381 7.08 14.63 9.32
C LEU A 381 5.94 14.60 10.33
N GLY A 382 6.17 14.23 11.60
CA GLY A 382 5.17 14.29 12.67
C GLY A 382 4.71 15.73 12.96
N VAL A 383 5.63 16.68 13.02
CA VAL A 383 5.35 18.12 13.09
C VAL A 383 4.58 18.60 11.86
N THR A 384 5.07 18.28 10.66
CA THR A 384 4.43 18.68 9.39
C THR A 384 3.00 18.15 9.26
N PHE A 385 2.79 16.86 9.56
CA PHE A 385 1.49 16.20 9.46
C PHE A 385 0.53 16.61 10.58
N GLY A 386 1.01 16.79 11.82
CA GLY A 386 0.20 17.32 12.91
C GLY A 386 -0.29 18.74 12.63
N PHE A 387 0.61 19.62 12.16
CA PHE A 387 0.24 20.98 11.77
C PHE A 387 -0.76 20.98 10.61
N ILE A 388 -0.45 20.32 9.49
CA ILE A 388 -1.33 20.43 8.31
C ILE A 388 -2.69 19.77 8.53
N ALA A 389 -2.76 18.61 9.20
CA ALA A 389 -4.03 17.97 9.50
C ALA A 389 -4.94 18.86 10.37
N THR A 390 -4.34 19.64 11.29
CA THR A 390 -5.06 20.62 12.10
C THR A 390 -5.67 21.72 11.24
N VAL A 391 -4.87 22.30 10.32
CA VAL A 391 -5.34 23.37 9.45
C VAL A 391 -6.36 22.88 8.42
N ASP A 392 -6.14 21.69 7.84
CA ASP A 392 -7.07 21.03 6.92
C ASP A 392 -8.42 20.74 7.59
N LEU A 393 -8.43 20.34 8.87
CA LEU A 393 -9.66 20.12 9.64
C LEU A 393 -10.41 21.43 9.96
N VAL A 394 -9.69 22.54 10.24
CA VAL A 394 -10.31 23.87 10.38
C VAL A 394 -10.91 24.33 9.05
N TYR A 395 -10.18 24.16 7.93
CA TYR A 395 -10.68 24.45 6.59
C TYR A 395 -11.91 23.60 6.24
N ALA A 396 -11.89 22.30 6.56
CA ALA A 396 -13.01 21.38 6.34
C ALA A 396 -14.25 21.77 7.16
N ALA A 397 -14.06 22.18 8.43
CA ALA A 397 -15.14 22.70 9.26
C ALA A 397 -15.82 23.93 8.63
N GLY A 398 -15.01 24.88 8.14
CA GLY A 398 -15.45 26.08 7.41
C GLY A 398 -16.02 25.82 6.01
N SER A 399 -15.69 24.67 5.41
CA SER A 399 -16.18 24.24 4.09
C SER A 399 -17.40 23.32 4.18
N GLY A 400 -18.03 23.20 5.35
CA GLY A 400 -19.27 22.43 5.53
C GLY A 400 -19.09 20.90 5.68
N ALA A 401 -17.87 20.39 5.77
CA ALA A 401 -17.56 18.96 5.81
C ALA A 401 -18.32 18.19 6.92
N SER A 402 -18.62 16.91 6.68
CA SER A 402 -19.41 16.08 7.59
C SER A 402 -18.57 15.50 8.75
N ARG A 403 -19.23 15.05 9.84
CA ARG A 403 -18.52 14.36 10.94
C ARG A 403 -17.90 13.02 10.50
N ARG A 404 -18.54 12.33 9.54
CA ARG A 404 -18.04 11.07 8.97
C ARG A 404 -16.78 11.33 8.15
N GLN A 405 -16.79 12.37 7.32
CA GLN A 405 -15.64 12.81 6.56
C GLN A 405 -14.48 13.18 7.49
N ALA A 406 -14.73 13.94 8.56
CA ALA A 406 -13.71 14.25 9.57
C ALA A 406 -13.12 13.00 10.25
N ALA A 407 -13.95 11.99 10.56
CA ALA A 407 -13.47 10.71 11.08
C ALA A 407 -12.60 9.94 10.07
N PHE A 408 -12.94 9.95 8.77
CA PHE A 408 -12.10 9.36 7.72
C PHE A 408 -10.79 10.14 7.48
N VAL A 409 -10.81 11.47 7.58
CA VAL A 409 -9.60 12.31 7.57
C VAL A 409 -8.68 11.92 8.73
N LEU A 410 -9.20 11.83 9.96
CA LEU A 410 -8.42 11.40 11.12
C LEU A 410 -7.88 9.97 10.97
N ALA A 411 -8.67 9.03 10.43
CA ALA A 411 -8.19 7.66 10.19
C ALA A 411 -7.03 7.61 9.16
N TYR A 412 -7.09 8.42 8.11
CA TYR A 412 -6.03 8.55 7.12
C TYR A 412 -4.77 9.22 7.70
N VAL A 413 -4.92 10.34 8.41
CA VAL A 413 -3.82 11.02 9.11
C VAL A 413 -3.16 10.10 10.14
N GLY A 414 -3.94 9.34 10.91
CA GLY A 414 -3.44 8.35 11.86
C GLY A 414 -2.63 7.24 11.18
N ALA A 415 -3.10 6.74 10.03
CA ALA A 415 -2.36 5.73 9.26
C ALA A 415 -1.06 6.27 8.66
N SER A 416 -1.06 7.50 8.13
CA SER A 416 0.15 8.17 7.64
C SER A 416 1.16 8.46 8.76
N LEU A 417 0.71 8.84 9.95
CA LEU A 417 1.58 9.00 11.12
C LEU A 417 2.18 7.66 11.57
N GLY A 418 1.39 6.58 11.61
CA GLY A 418 1.90 5.23 11.88
C GLY A 418 2.96 4.78 10.87
N ALA A 419 2.78 5.10 9.58
CA ALA A 419 3.78 4.82 8.55
C ALA A 419 5.07 5.64 8.75
N VAL A 420 4.97 6.90 9.16
CA VAL A 420 6.15 7.75 9.48
C VAL A 420 6.92 7.19 10.68
N PHE A 421 6.24 6.84 11.76
CA PHE A 421 6.88 6.41 13.02
C PHE A 421 7.15 4.90 13.12
N ALA A 422 7.01 4.15 12.03
CA ALA A 422 7.49 2.77 11.93
C ALA A 422 9.02 2.71 12.09
N GLY A 423 9.55 1.80 12.92
CA GLY A 423 10.99 1.58 13.09
C GLY A 423 11.57 0.44 12.23
N ASP A 424 10.72 -0.25 11.48
CA ASP A 424 11.10 -1.41 10.66
C ASP A 424 10.25 -1.54 9.39
N TRP A 425 10.78 -2.26 8.41
CA TRP A 425 10.21 -2.44 7.08
C TRP A 425 8.89 -3.24 7.04
N LEU A 426 8.66 -4.16 7.98
CA LEU A 426 7.41 -4.93 8.06
C LEU A 426 6.29 -4.08 8.69
N THR A 427 6.58 -3.36 9.78
CA THR A 427 5.69 -2.34 10.35
C THR A 427 5.34 -1.28 9.31
N LEU A 428 6.32 -0.80 8.52
CA LEU A 428 6.05 0.16 7.44
C LEU A 428 5.05 -0.39 6.43
N VAL A 429 5.21 -1.63 5.95
CA VAL A 429 4.26 -2.28 5.04
C VAL A 429 2.86 -2.39 5.65
N VAL A 430 2.73 -2.71 6.94
CA VAL A 430 1.42 -2.77 7.62
C VAL A 430 0.71 -1.41 7.60
N TRP A 431 1.41 -0.31 7.88
CA TRP A 431 0.82 1.04 7.84
C TRP A 431 0.63 1.58 6.42
N TRP A 432 1.46 1.16 5.46
CA TRP A 432 1.37 1.54 4.05
C TRP A 432 0.01 1.16 3.44
N GLU A 433 -0.42 -0.09 3.68
CA GLU A 433 -1.71 -0.57 3.19
C GLU A 433 -2.89 -0.01 4.00
N LEU A 434 -2.72 0.19 5.32
CA LEU A 434 -3.77 0.84 6.12
C LEU A 434 -3.96 2.32 5.71
N MET A 435 -2.90 3.01 5.31
CA MET A 435 -2.96 4.35 4.71
C MET A 435 -3.66 4.32 3.35
N ALA A 436 -3.38 3.33 2.50
CA ALA A 436 -4.09 3.16 1.23
C ALA A 436 -5.59 2.90 1.45
N VAL A 437 -5.96 1.99 2.35
CA VAL A 437 -7.36 1.66 2.68
C VAL A 437 -8.10 2.86 3.26
N THR A 438 -7.52 3.60 4.20
CA THR A 438 -8.15 4.78 4.81
C THR A 438 -8.31 5.94 3.82
N ALA A 439 -7.33 6.17 2.93
CA ALA A 439 -7.47 7.10 1.82
C ALA A 439 -8.58 6.70 0.84
N THR A 440 -8.69 5.40 0.50
CA THR A 440 -9.79 4.88 -0.32
C THR A 440 -11.16 5.14 0.31
N LEU A 441 -11.32 4.89 1.62
CA LEU A 441 -12.58 5.19 2.33
C LEU A 441 -12.92 6.69 2.29
N LEU A 442 -11.92 7.57 2.47
CA LEU A 442 -12.09 9.02 2.40
C LEU A 442 -12.48 9.51 0.98
N VAL A 443 -11.98 8.87 -0.08
CA VAL A 443 -12.40 9.12 -1.47
C VAL A 443 -13.79 8.55 -1.75
N TRP A 444 -14.13 7.39 -1.19
CA TRP A 444 -15.43 6.74 -1.35
C TRP A 444 -16.59 7.48 -0.66
N ASP A 445 -16.35 8.17 0.47
CA ASP A 445 -17.38 8.97 1.18
C ASP A 445 -17.97 10.10 0.32
N ALA A 446 -17.23 10.59 -0.68
CA ALA A 446 -17.72 11.59 -1.63
C ALA A 446 -18.69 11.02 -2.69
N GLY A 447 -18.76 9.69 -2.86
CA GLY A 447 -19.70 9.03 -3.78
C GLY A 447 -19.42 9.27 -5.28
N GLY A 448 -20.42 8.96 -6.12
CA GLY A 448 -20.41 9.25 -7.56
C GLY A 448 -19.13 8.81 -8.30
N ASP A 449 -18.61 9.69 -9.17
CA ASP A 449 -17.35 9.44 -9.89
C ASP A 449 -16.10 9.46 -9.02
N ALA A 450 -16.14 10.12 -7.84
CA ALA A 450 -15.05 10.00 -6.87
C ALA A 450 -14.93 8.56 -6.38
N ALA A 451 -16.05 7.87 -6.12
CA ALA A 451 -16.02 6.49 -5.68
C ALA A 451 -15.44 5.53 -6.74
N ARG A 452 -15.73 5.77 -8.03
CA ARG A 452 -15.07 5.08 -9.16
C ARG A 452 -13.56 5.33 -9.22
N ALA A 453 -13.10 6.52 -8.83
CA ALA A 453 -11.68 6.85 -8.72
C ALA A 453 -11.02 6.20 -7.48
N GLY A 454 -11.71 6.15 -6.34
CA GLY A 454 -11.24 5.48 -5.12
C GLY A 454 -11.05 3.97 -5.27
N PHE A 455 -11.83 3.32 -6.14
CA PHE A 455 -11.58 1.93 -6.55
C PHE A 455 -10.23 1.81 -7.26
N ARG A 456 -9.98 2.65 -8.28
CA ARG A 456 -8.70 2.62 -9.02
C ARG A 456 -7.53 2.96 -8.11
N TYR A 457 -7.67 3.97 -7.25
CA TYR A 457 -6.70 4.33 -6.22
C TYR A 457 -6.26 3.10 -5.41
N ALA A 458 -7.21 2.34 -4.86
CA ALA A 458 -6.92 1.13 -4.09
C ALA A 458 -6.16 0.08 -4.93
N VAL A 459 -6.59 -0.15 -6.17
CA VAL A 459 -5.94 -1.13 -7.07
C VAL A 459 -4.49 -0.75 -7.37
N TYR A 460 -4.22 0.53 -7.62
CA TYR A 460 -2.84 1.00 -7.79
C TYR A 460 -2.01 0.85 -6.50
N HIS A 461 -2.56 1.23 -5.34
CA HIS A 461 -1.80 1.18 -4.09
C HIS A 461 -1.47 -0.24 -3.63
N GLU A 462 -2.40 -1.19 -3.73
CA GLU A 462 -2.12 -2.63 -3.47
C GLU A 462 -1.03 -3.17 -4.41
N VAL A 463 -1.04 -2.79 -5.69
CA VAL A 463 0.02 -3.18 -6.63
C VAL A 463 1.38 -2.63 -6.16
N GLY A 464 1.44 -1.37 -5.74
CA GLY A 464 2.66 -0.77 -5.18
C GLY A 464 3.10 -1.41 -3.86
N GLY A 465 2.15 -1.68 -2.98
CA GLY A 465 2.38 -2.33 -1.69
C GLY A 465 2.87 -3.78 -1.81
N VAL A 466 2.35 -4.55 -2.78
CA VAL A 466 2.90 -5.87 -3.15
C VAL A 466 4.35 -5.77 -3.64
N PHE A 467 4.70 -4.76 -4.44
CA PHE A 467 6.10 -4.53 -4.85
C PHE A 467 7.01 -4.10 -3.68
N LEU A 468 6.49 -3.31 -2.74
CA LEU A 468 7.23 -2.94 -1.52
C LEU A 468 7.44 -4.17 -0.60
N ALA A 469 6.37 -4.91 -0.30
CA ALA A 469 6.41 -6.17 0.44
C ALA A 469 7.40 -7.18 -0.15
N ALA A 470 7.46 -7.27 -1.49
CA ALA A 470 8.43 -8.09 -2.22
C ALA A 470 9.89 -7.65 -1.97
N GLY A 471 10.18 -6.35 -2.06
CA GLY A 471 11.49 -5.79 -1.73
C GLY A 471 11.88 -6.02 -0.27
N VAL A 472 10.94 -5.85 0.66
CA VAL A 472 11.11 -6.06 2.11
C VAL A 472 11.37 -7.52 2.48
N LEU A 473 10.68 -8.47 1.84
CA LEU A 473 10.94 -9.91 2.03
C LEU A 473 12.33 -10.31 1.55
N LEU A 474 12.78 -9.78 0.41
CA LEU A 474 14.13 -10.03 -0.12
C LEU A 474 15.23 -9.32 0.69
N GLN A 475 14.93 -8.16 1.28
CA GLN A 475 15.81 -7.47 2.24
C GLN A 475 16.04 -8.35 3.47
N PHE A 476 14.96 -8.82 4.12
CA PHE A 476 15.04 -9.68 5.30
C PHE A 476 15.84 -10.97 5.06
N LEU A 477 15.75 -11.55 3.87
CA LEU A 477 16.53 -12.75 3.51
C LEU A 477 18.04 -12.50 3.33
N ARG A 478 18.46 -11.24 3.19
CA ARG A 478 19.87 -10.83 3.10
C ARG A 478 20.42 -10.31 4.43
N THR A 479 19.61 -9.62 5.22
CA THR A 479 20.01 -8.98 6.48
C THR A 479 19.67 -9.79 7.73
N GLY A 480 18.71 -10.71 7.64
CA GLY A 480 18.12 -11.42 8.79
C GLY A 480 17.19 -10.56 9.65
N THR A 481 16.89 -9.31 9.26
CA THR A 481 16.09 -8.37 10.07
C THR A 481 15.22 -7.43 9.23
N PHE A 482 14.06 -7.05 9.76
CA PHE A 482 13.21 -6.00 9.20
C PHE A 482 13.56 -4.59 9.69
N VAL A 483 14.31 -4.45 10.79
CA VAL A 483 14.65 -3.16 11.39
C VAL A 483 15.41 -2.27 10.40
N PHE A 484 15.16 -0.96 10.44
CA PHE A 484 15.87 -0.01 9.58
C PHE A 484 17.38 0.00 9.88
N GLY A 485 18.18 -0.07 8.81
CA GLY A 485 19.63 0.11 8.79
C GLY A 485 20.02 1.02 7.62
N ASP A 486 21.15 0.76 6.97
CA ASP A 486 21.77 1.61 5.93
C ASP A 486 21.03 1.62 4.57
N GLY A 487 19.72 1.35 4.56
CA GLY A 487 18.88 1.26 3.36
C GLY A 487 18.47 -0.17 2.98
N ILE A 488 17.91 -0.31 1.77
CA ILE A 488 17.53 -1.60 1.18
C ILE A 488 18.67 -2.12 0.29
N ALA A 489 19.01 -3.40 0.42
CA ALA A 489 20.12 -4.02 -0.28
C ALA A 489 19.97 -3.96 -1.81
N GLY A 490 21.04 -3.55 -2.49
CA GLY A 490 21.06 -3.25 -3.93
C GLY A 490 20.71 -4.42 -4.86
N GLY A 491 20.36 -4.10 -6.10
CA GLY A 491 19.83 -5.06 -7.07
C GLY A 491 18.32 -5.30 -6.85
N LEU A 492 17.87 -6.55 -6.91
CA LEU A 492 16.43 -6.88 -6.92
C LEU A 492 15.60 -6.35 -5.72
N PRO A 493 16.05 -6.40 -4.44
CA PRO A 493 15.25 -5.89 -3.32
C PRO A 493 15.02 -4.37 -3.46
N ALA A 494 16.11 -3.64 -3.72
CA ALA A 494 16.09 -2.21 -4.01
C ALA A 494 15.21 -1.86 -5.23
N ALA A 495 15.28 -2.62 -6.32
CA ALA A 495 14.47 -2.37 -7.52
C ALA A 495 12.97 -2.52 -7.26
N LEU A 496 12.55 -3.59 -6.56
CA LEU A 496 11.14 -3.83 -6.23
C LEU A 496 10.62 -2.79 -5.23
N ALA A 497 11.40 -2.45 -4.21
CA ALA A 497 11.08 -1.38 -3.27
C ALA A 497 10.98 0.00 -3.97
N ALA A 498 11.88 0.31 -4.92
CA ALA A 498 11.82 1.54 -5.70
C ALA A 498 10.54 1.64 -6.56
N VAL A 499 10.06 0.52 -7.13
CA VAL A 499 8.78 0.48 -7.86
C VAL A 499 7.60 0.65 -6.91
N GLY A 500 7.59 -0.06 -5.78
CA GLY A 500 6.49 -0.02 -4.81
C GLY A 500 6.34 1.35 -4.13
N ILE A 501 7.45 1.91 -3.65
CA ILE A 501 7.50 3.28 -3.11
C ILE A 501 7.22 4.30 -4.22
N GLY A 502 7.81 4.10 -5.39
CA GLY A 502 7.64 4.93 -6.57
C GLY A 502 6.19 5.09 -7.02
N LEU A 503 5.34 4.08 -6.78
CA LEU A 503 3.91 4.19 -7.06
C LEU A 503 3.24 5.24 -6.17
N ASN A 504 3.43 5.18 -4.84
CA ASN A 504 2.85 6.16 -3.90
C ASN A 504 3.48 7.56 -4.03
N VAL A 505 4.74 7.63 -4.46
CA VAL A 505 5.44 8.87 -4.82
C VAL A 505 4.87 9.49 -6.11
N GLY A 506 4.33 8.68 -7.02
CA GLY A 506 3.85 9.12 -8.32
C GLY A 506 4.95 9.21 -9.38
N PHE A 507 5.77 8.16 -9.50
CA PHE A 507 6.72 8.00 -10.61
C PHE A 507 6.03 8.09 -11.99
N LEU A 508 6.80 8.47 -13.01
CA LEU A 508 6.30 8.53 -14.38
C LEU A 508 5.76 7.14 -14.81
N GLY A 509 4.63 7.13 -15.52
CA GLY A 509 3.85 5.91 -15.79
C GLY A 509 2.97 5.40 -14.62
N LEU A 510 3.41 5.52 -13.37
CA LEU A 510 2.66 5.04 -12.19
C LEU A 510 1.71 6.09 -11.59
N HIS A 511 2.01 7.38 -11.74
CA HIS A 511 1.27 8.54 -11.20
C HIS A 511 -0.21 8.68 -11.63
N VAL A 512 -0.72 7.82 -12.52
CA VAL A 512 -2.06 7.98 -13.14
C VAL A 512 -3.17 8.03 -12.08
N TRP A 513 -3.03 7.28 -10.98
CA TRP A 513 -3.99 7.30 -9.87
C TRP A 513 -4.13 8.69 -9.22
N LEU A 514 -3.07 9.49 -9.19
CA LEU A 514 -3.01 10.77 -8.49
C LEU A 514 -3.89 11.80 -9.22
N VAL A 515 -3.60 12.00 -10.51
CA VAL A 515 -4.32 12.91 -11.43
C VAL A 515 -5.75 12.47 -11.76
N ASP A 516 -6.07 11.21 -11.47
CA ASP A 516 -7.41 10.65 -11.58
C ASP A 516 -8.23 10.81 -10.28
N SER A 517 -7.65 10.51 -9.11
CA SER A 517 -8.39 10.49 -7.85
C SER A 517 -8.53 11.87 -7.18
N TYR A 518 -7.46 12.64 -7.03
CA TYR A 518 -7.46 13.83 -6.18
C TYR A 518 -8.40 14.96 -6.65
N PRO A 519 -8.64 15.17 -7.97
CA PRO A 519 -9.59 16.18 -8.44
C PRO A 519 -11.07 15.84 -8.23
N ARG A 520 -11.45 14.57 -7.96
CA ARG A 520 -12.87 14.13 -7.99
C ARG A 520 -13.69 14.17 -6.69
N PRO A 521 -13.14 13.91 -5.48
CA PRO A 521 -13.95 14.03 -4.26
C PRO A 521 -14.26 15.50 -3.97
N ASN A 522 -15.05 15.76 -2.92
CA ASN A 522 -15.33 17.13 -2.51
C ASN A 522 -14.05 17.88 -2.12
N VAL A 523 -14.10 19.21 -2.26
CA VAL A 523 -13.00 20.15 -2.02
C VAL A 523 -12.20 19.87 -0.73
N ALA A 524 -12.86 19.66 0.41
CA ALA A 524 -12.17 19.44 1.68
C ALA A 524 -11.39 18.13 1.72
N THR A 525 -11.86 17.08 1.03
CA THR A 525 -11.09 15.85 0.83
C THR A 525 -9.91 16.05 -0.12
N SER A 526 -10.07 16.83 -1.21
CA SER A 526 -8.96 17.11 -2.14
C SER A 526 -7.78 17.84 -1.47
N VAL A 527 -8.06 18.75 -0.53
CA VAL A 527 -7.04 19.43 0.29
C VAL A 527 -6.24 18.39 1.10
N VAL A 528 -6.92 17.61 1.94
CA VAL A 528 -6.29 16.59 2.80
C VAL A 528 -5.45 15.59 1.98
N LEU A 529 -5.97 15.09 0.86
CA LEU A 529 -5.26 14.10 0.05
C LEU A 529 -3.91 14.63 -0.49
N ALA A 530 -3.79 15.93 -0.76
CA ALA A 530 -2.55 16.54 -1.24
C ALA A 530 -1.39 16.50 -0.21
N GLY A 531 -1.70 16.35 1.07
CA GLY A 531 -0.73 16.43 2.18
C GLY A 531 0.13 15.17 2.40
N PHE A 532 -0.45 13.97 2.40
CA PHE A 532 0.16 12.82 3.13
C PHE A 532 0.78 11.71 2.24
N THR A 533 0.01 10.93 1.46
CA THR A 533 0.52 9.70 0.78
C THR A 533 1.82 9.91 -0.01
N THR A 534 1.91 10.97 -0.83
CA THR A 534 3.11 11.25 -1.63
C THR A 534 4.34 11.60 -0.78
N LYS A 535 4.12 12.17 0.41
CA LYS A 535 5.17 12.56 1.37
C LYS A 535 5.66 11.36 2.18
N VAL A 536 4.76 10.46 2.57
CA VAL A 536 5.12 9.13 3.12
C VAL A 536 5.89 8.31 2.08
N GLY A 537 5.58 8.48 0.79
CA GLY A 537 6.38 7.94 -0.32
C GLY A 537 7.83 8.47 -0.33
N VAL A 538 8.03 9.79 -0.30
CA VAL A 538 9.38 10.39 -0.29
C VAL A 538 10.14 10.03 1.00
N TYR A 539 9.47 9.99 2.15
CA TYR A 539 10.02 9.46 3.40
C TYR A 539 10.59 8.05 3.23
N ALA A 540 9.82 7.14 2.63
CA ALA A 540 10.26 5.77 2.37
C ALA A 540 11.42 5.70 1.36
N LEU A 541 11.53 6.62 0.39
CA LEU A 541 12.72 6.71 -0.47
C LEU A 541 13.98 7.08 0.33
N VAL A 542 13.89 8.04 1.26
CA VAL A 542 15.02 8.42 2.13
C VAL A 542 15.45 7.25 3.02
N ARG A 543 14.48 6.49 3.56
CA ARG A 543 14.76 5.25 4.31
C ARG A 543 15.37 4.14 3.45
N ALA A 544 14.97 4.02 2.19
CA ALA A 544 15.41 2.94 1.31
C ALA A 544 16.76 3.22 0.62
N PHE A 545 17.05 4.50 0.34
CA PHE A 545 18.20 4.96 -0.43
C PHE A 545 18.94 6.12 0.26
N PRO A 546 19.41 5.97 1.52
CA PRO A 546 20.06 7.07 2.24
C PRO A 546 21.37 7.56 1.59
N GLY A 547 22.05 6.70 0.82
CA GLY A 547 23.20 7.07 -0.02
C GLY A 547 22.84 7.62 -1.41
N GLY A 548 21.56 7.90 -1.68
CA GLY A 548 21.04 8.28 -2.98
C GLY A 548 20.92 7.11 -3.98
N SER A 549 20.36 7.39 -5.15
CA SER A 549 20.18 6.42 -6.25
C SER A 549 20.03 7.15 -7.58
N ARG A 550 21.04 7.04 -8.46
CA ARG A 550 21.09 7.77 -9.76
C ARG A 550 19.83 7.54 -10.63
N PRO A 551 19.27 6.32 -10.77
CA PRO A 551 18.03 6.11 -11.52
C PRO A 551 16.82 6.82 -10.90
N VAL A 552 16.71 6.82 -9.56
CA VAL A 552 15.60 7.49 -8.86
C VAL A 552 15.69 9.01 -9.02
N ALA A 553 16.89 9.59 -8.94
CA ALA A 553 17.11 11.02 -9.19
C ALA A 553 16.72 11.43 -10.62
N ALA A 554 17.06 10.59 -11.62
CA ALA A 554 16.65 10.80 -13.02
C ALA A 554 15.12 10.71 -13.20
N VAL A 555 14.45 9.77 -12.52
CA VAL A 555 12.98 9.69 -12.49
C VAL A 555 12.37 10.94 -11.84
N GLY A 556 12.97 11.50 -10.79
CA GLY A 556 12.55 12.78 -10.19
C GLY A 556 12.60 13.94 -11.18
N GLY A 557 13.68 14.06 -11.95
CA GLY A 557 13.79 15.04 -13.05
C GLY A 557 12.74 14.83 -14.15
N ALA A 558 12.47 13.57 -14.54
CA ALA A 558 11.43 13.25 -15.53
C ALA A 558 10.01 13.56 -15.02
N MET A 559 9.72 13.27 -13.74
CA MET A 559 8.46 13.65 -13.08
C MET A 559 8.26 15.17 -13.06
N LEU A 560 9.33 15.94 -12.80
CA LEU A 560 9.30 17.40 -12.81
C LEU A 560 8.87 17.94 -14.19
N LEU A 561 9.56 17.55 -15.26
CA LEU A 561 9.27 18.04 -16.61
C LEU A 561 7.89 17.58 -17.13
N PHE A 562 7.54 16.31 -16.91
CA PHE A 562 6.23 15.80 -17.32
C PHE A 562 5.10 16.49 -16.55
N GLY A 563 5.20 16.56 -15.21
CA GLY A 563 4.18 17.18 -14.36
C GLY A 563 4.00 18.67 -14.65
N VAL A 564 5.08 19.42 -14.89
CA VAL A 564 4.97 20.85 -15.19
C VAL A 564 4.37 21.10 -16.57
N THR A 565 4.79 20.33 -17.59
CA THR A 565 4.26 20.43 -18.96
C THR A 565 2.77 20.12 -19.00
N MET A 566 2.36 19.02 -18.37
CA MET A 566 0.95 18.64 -18.29
C MET A 566 0.11 19.66 -17.51
N ALA A 567 0.66 20.30 -16.47
CA ALA A 567 -0.02 21.37 -15.73
C ALA A 567 -0.19 22.65 -16.57
N ILE A 568 0.80 23.03 -17.39
CA ILE A 568 0.68 24.13 -18.36
C ILE A 568 -0.44 23.82 -19.37
N LEU A 569 -0.59 22.57 -19.80
CA LEU A 569 -1.66 22.13 -20.71
C LEU A 569 -3.05 21.96 -20.04
N GLN A 570 -3.16 21.92 -18.71
CA GLN A 570 -4.46 21.78 -18.05
C GLN A 570 -5.29 23.08 -18.05
N THR A 571 -6.57 22.94 -18.35
CA THR A 571 -7.61 23.97 -18.17
C THR A 571 -8.43 23.80 -16.89
N ASP A 572 -8.46 22.59 -16.31
CA ASP A 572 -9.10 22.29 -15.02
C ASP A 572 -8.16 22.64 -13.84
N LEU A 573 -8.66 23.41 -12.88
CA LEU A 573 -7.87 23.94 -11.77
C LEU A 573 -7.39 22.84 -10.79
N ARG A 574 -8.25 21.89 -10.38
CA ARG A 574 -7.84 20.86 -9.40
C ARG A 574 -6.89 19.85 -10.03
N ARG A 575 -7.10 19.48 -11.30
CA ARG A 575 -6.20 18.61 -12.07
C ARG A 575 -4.87 19.31 -12.35
N LEU A 576 -4.85 20.61 -12.68
CA LEU A 576 -3.61 21.41 -12.79
C LEU A 576 -2.81 21.35 -11.48
N LEU A 577 -3.46 21.61 -10.34
CA LEU A 577 -2.79 21.54 -9.04
C LEU A 577 -2.24 20.15 -8.73
N THR A 578 -2.89 19.10 -9.22
CA THR A 578 -2.50 17.69 -9.04
C THR A 578 -1.33 17.29 -9.94
N TYR A 579 -1.25 17.75 -11.19
CA TYR A 579 -0.03 17.60 -12.01
C TYR A 579 1.17 18.34 -11.39
N HIS A 580 0.93 19.48 -10.74
CA HIS A 580 1.94 20.13 -9.89
C HIS A 580 2.18 19.44 -8.54
N ILE A 581 1.47 18.36 -8.16
CA ILE A 581 1.98 17.46 -7.12
C ILE A 581 3.09 16.59 -7.74
N VAL A 582 2.84 15.96 -8.89
CA VAL A 582 3.85 15.16 -9.62
C VAL A 582 5.12 16.00 -9.85
N SER A 583 4.98 17.24 -10.32
CA SER A 583 6.14 18.08 -10.64
C SER A 583 6.96 18.47 -9.41
N GLN A 584 6.31 18.82 -8.30
CA GLN A 584 6.99 19.24 -7.07
C GLN A 584 7.55 18.05 -6.26
N VAL A 585 6.88 16.90 -6.29
CA VAL A 585 7.47 15.65 -5.77
C VAL A 585 8.68 15.25 -6.63
N GLY A 586 8.70 15.58 -7.92
CA GLY A 586 9.88 15.45 -8.78
C GLY A 586 11.12 16.17 -8.22
N TYR A 587 10.99 17.40 -7.71
CA TYR A 587 12.08 18.09 -6.99
C TYR A 587 12.54 17.33 -5.74
N MET A 588 11.60 16.83 -4.92
CA MET A 588 11.95 16.08 -3.70
C MET A 588 12.73 14.82 -4.06
N VAL A 589 12.21 14.03 -5.02
CA VAL A 589 12.81 12.77 -5.49
C VAL A 589 14.18 13.02 -6.10
N ALA A 590 14.35 14.09 -6.88
CA ALA A 590 15.65 14.50 -7.41
C ALA A 590 16.63 14.85 -6.28
N GLY A 591 16.21 15.67 -5.31
CA GLY A 591 17.04 16.06 -4.16
C GLY A 591 17.47 14.89 -3.30
N VAL A 592 16.52 14.09 -2.78
CA VAL A 592 16.83 12.99 -1.85
C VAL A 592 17.54 11.79 -2.49
N ALA A 593 17.41 11.60 -3.81
CA ALA A 593 18.10 10.53 -4.51
C ALA A 593 19.44 10.96 -5.13
N VAL A 594 19.82 12.23 -5.04
CA VAL A 594 21.20 12.66 -5.31
C VAL A 594 22.04 12.40 -4.07
N ALA A 595 23.22 11.79 -4.27
CA ALA A 595 24.18 11.46 -3.22
C ALA A 595 24.92 12.72 -2.71
N SER A 596 24.19 13.65 -2.10
CA SER A 596 24.66 14.92 -1.56
C SER A 596 23.84 15.26 -0.31
N PRO A 597 24.45 15.45 0.87
CA PRO A 597 23.72 15.79 2.09
C PRO A 597 22.90 17.07 1.95
N LEU A 598 23.39 18.06 1.20
CA LEU A 598 22.68 19.32 0.95
C LEU A 598 21.46 19.11 0.04
N ALA A 599 21.59 18.30 -1.02
CA ALA A 599 20.45 17.97 -1.90
C ALA A 599 19.37 17.17 -1.16
N ALA A 600 19.77 16.26 -0.26
CA ALA A 600 18.85 15.48 0.55
C ALA A 600 18.15 16.33 1.61
N ALA A 601 18.88 17.21 2.31
CA ALA A 601 18.29 18.19 3.23
C ALA A 601 17.34 19.15 2.50
N GLY A 602 17.71 19.63 1.32
CA GLY A 602 16.85 20.43 0.44
C GLY A 602 15.60 19.67 0.00
N GLY A 603 15.71 18.39 -0.36
CA GLY A 603 14.58 17.53 -0.70
C GLY A 603 13.60 17.33 0.47
N LEU A 604 14.10 17.22 1.70
CA LEU A 604 13.30 17.16 2.93
C LEU A 604 12.67 18.52 3.29
N ALA A 605 13.40 19.62 3.14
CA ALA A 605 12.87 20.98 3.27
C ALA A 605 11.75 21.22 2.25
N HIS A 606 11.92 20.74 1.01
CA HIS A 606 10.94 20.84 -0.05
C HIS A 606 9.72 19.94 0.18
N LEU A 607 9.89 18.78 0.84
CA LEU A 607 8.78 17.93 1.30
C LEU A 607 7.87 18.72 2.26
N LEU A 608 8.42 19.30 3.32
CA LEU A 608 7.68 20.12 4.29
C LEU A 608 7.05 21.34 3.62
N ASN A 609 7.83 22.11 2.86
CA ASN A 609 7.33 23.33 2.23
C ASN A 609 6.22 23.04 1.21
N ASN A 610 6.32 21.92 0.48
CA ASN A 610 5.28 21.50 -0.45
C ASN A 610 3.97 21.17 0.25
N VAL A 611 3.99 20.53 1.43
CA VAL A 611 2.76 20.29 2.22
C VAL A 611 2.04 21.60 2.48
N LEU A 612 2.78 22.62 2.92
CA LEU A 612 2.26 23.96 3.19
C LEU A 612 1.66 24.59 1.92
N TYR A 613 2.48 24.94 0.92
CA TYR A 613 1.97 25.70 -0.23
C TYR A 613 1.03 24.88 -1.14
N LYS A 614 1.08 23.53 -1.13
CA LYS A 614 0.05 22.74 -1.83
C LYS A 614 -1.30 22.79 -1.14
N SER A 615 -1.35 22.57 0.17
CA SER A 615 -2.64 22.61 0.88
C SER A 615 -3.26 24.00 0.75
N LEU A 616 -2.45 25.07 0.87
CA LEU A 616 -2.91 26.44 0.60
C LEU A 616 -3.46 26.64 -0.82
N LEU A 617 -2.78 26.15 -1.86
CA LEU A 617 -3.29 26.22 -3.24
C LEU A 617 -4.59 25.42 -3.43
N PHE A 618 -4.71 24.23 -2.82
CA PHE A 618 -5.94 23.44 -2.88
C PHE A 618 -7.08 24.07 -2.06
N MET A 619 -6.78 24.76 -0.95
CA MET A 619 -7.75 25.54 -0.18
C MET A 619 -8.28 26.73 -0.99
N VAL A 620 -7.39 27.48 -1.64
CA VAL A 620 -7.73 28.59 -2.55
C VAL A 620 -8.61 28.09 -3.71
N ALA A 621 -8.16 27.06 -4.44
CA ALA A 621 -8.96 26.45 -5.50
C ALA A 621 -10.30 25.91 -4.98
N GLY A 622 -10.31 25.41 -3.75
CA GLY A 622 -11.50 24.98 -3.05
C GLY A 622 -12.50 26.10 -2.77
N VAL A 623 -12.04 27.27 -2.29
CA VAL A 623 -12.93 28.42 -2.08
C VAL A 623 -13.47 28.91 -3.41
N LEU A 624 -12.63 29.01 -4.45
CA LEU A 624 -13.06 29.38 -5.81
C LEU A 624 -14.19 28.46 -6.29
N VAL A 625 -13.98 27.13 -6.32
CA VAL A 625 -15.01 26.16 -6.75
C VAL A 625 -16.27 26.23 -5.88
N LEU A 626 -16.13 26.35 -4.54
CA LEU A 626 -17.28 26.43 -3.63
C LEU A 626 -18.13 27.69 -3.79
N ARG A 627 -17.59 28.74 -4.44
CA ARG A 627 -18.28 30.03 -4.63
C ARG A 627 -18.78 30.22 -6.07
N THR A 628 -17.96 29.90 -7.08
CA THR A 628 -18.31 30.07 -8.50
C THR A 628 -19.05 28.87 -9.09
N ARG A 629 -18.94 27.68 -8.46
CA ARG A 629 -19.35 26.37 -8.97
C ARG A 629 -18.69 25.97 -10.30
N GLU A 630 -17.53 26.54 -10.62
CA GLU A 630 -16.81 26.30 -11.87
C GLU A 630 -15.38 25.82 -11.59
N GLU A 631 -14.90 24.89 -12.42
CA GLU A 631 -13.64 24.16 -12.24
C GLU A 631 -12.63 24.48 -13.37
N ARG A 632 -13.11 25.03 -14.49
CA ARG A 632 -12.32 25.43 -15.65
C ARG A 632 -11.82 26.87 -15.51
N LEU A 633 -10.50 27.04 -15.57
CA LEU A 633 -9.81 28.35 -15.48
C LEU A 633 -10.35 29.39 -16.46
N GLN A 634 -10.66 28.97 -17.69
CA GLN A 634 -11.18 29.83 -18.77
C GLN A 634 -12.57 30.42 -18.52
N ARG A 635 -13.25 30.00 -17.44
CA ARG A 635 -14.59 30.46 -17.03
C ARG A 635 -14.58 31.12 -15.64
N LEU A 636 -13.39 31.33 -15.08
CA LEU A 636 -13.16 32.25 -13.97
C LEU A 636 -12.70 33.59 -14.58
N GLY A 637 -12.88 34.69 -13.85
CA GLY A 637 -12.49 36.02 -14.33
C GLY A 637 -12.77 37.12 -13.31
N GLY A 638 -11.95 38.18 -13.31
CA GLY A 638 -12.11 39.39 -12.49
C GLY A 638 -12.09 39.24 -10.95
N LEU A 639 -11.99 38.03 -10.40
CA LEU A 639 -12.34 37.73 -8.99
C LEU A 639 -11.50 38.44 -7.91
N ARG A 640 -10.40 39.13 -8.25
CA ARG A 640 -9.56 39.84 -7.27
C ARG A 640 -10.28 40.94 -6.47
N ARG A 641 -11.40 41.45 -7.00
CA ARG A 641 -12.24 42.48 -6.34
C ARG A 641 -13.29 41.86 -5.41
N GLU A 642 -13.93 40.79 -5.84
CA GLU A 642 -14.94 40.05 -5.06
C GLU A 642 -14.31 39.21 -3.94
N MET A 643 -13.10 38.67 -4.19
CA MET A 643 -12.46 37.67 -3.32
C MET A 643 -11.00 38.06 -2.93
N PRO A 644 -10.78 39.24 -2.30
CA PRO A 644 -9.45 39.75 -2.01
C PRO A 644 -8.62 38.88 -1.04
N LEU A 645 -9.26 38.19 -0.08
CA LEU A 645 -8.59 37.29 0.86
C LEU A 645 -8.14 36.01 0.15
N THR A 646 -9.00 35.43 -0.70
CA THR A 646 -8.63 34.27 -1.54
C THR A 646 -7.54 34.65 -2.55
N PHE A 647 -7.56 35.87 -3.09
CA PHE A 647 -6.49 36.39 -3.95
C PHE A 647 -5.15 36.56 -3.20
N LEU A 648 -5.15 37.12 -1.99
CA LEU A 648 -3.92 37.29 -1.21
C LEU A 648 -3.34 35.93 -0.77
N ALA A 649 -4.19 34.99 -0.35
CA ALA A 649 -3.80 33.62 -0.07
C ALA A 649 -3.23 32.91 -1.32
N PHE A 650 -3.83 33.13 -2.50
CA PHE A 650 -3.29 32.66 -3.78
C PHE A 650 -1.91 33.24 -4.06
N ALA A 651 -1.72 34.55 -3.91
CA ALA A 651 -0.48 35.23 -4.22
C ALA A 651 0.69 34.69 -3.39
N VAL A 652 0.53 34.56 -2.06
CA VAL A 652 1.55 33.95 -1.20
C VAL A 652 1.86 32.51 -1.63
N ALA A 653 0.85 31.71 -1.94
CA ALA A 653 1.03 30.33 -2.35
C ALA A 653 1.72 30.19 -3.72
N ALA A 654 1.40 31.08 -4.67
CA ALA A 654 1.97 31.14 -6.00
C ALA A 654 3.46 31.55 -5.97
N LEU A 655 3.81 32.56 -5.17
CA LEU A 655 5.21 32.98 -4.95
C LEU A 655 6.01 31.89 -4.22
N SER A 656 5.38 31.20 -3.27
CA SER A 656 5.98 30.04 -2.59
C SER A 656 6.27 28.88 -3.54
N ILE A 657 5.30 28.44 -4.37
CA ILE A 657 5.53 27.32 -5.30
C ILE A 657 6.45 27.70 -6.49
N ALA A 658 6.44 28.97 -6.90
CA ALA A 658 7.43 29.51 -7.83
C ALA A 658 8.85 29.40 -7.26
N GLY A 659 9.02 29.73 -5.98
CA GLY A 659 10.31 29.86 -5.32
C GLY A 659 10.86 31.28 -5.43
N THR A 660 10.01 32.28 -5.20
CA THR A 660 10.41 33.69 -5.13
C THR A 660 11.17 33.97 -3.82
N PRO A 661 12.24 34.79 -3.81
CA PRO A 661 12.91 35.22 -2.59
C PRO A 661 11.95 35.76 -1.52
N GLY A 662 12.24 35.50 -0.25
CA GLY A 662 11.35 35.80 0.88
C GLY A 662 10.26 34.76 1.15
N PHE A 663 10.15 33.70 0.32
CA PHE A 663 9.22 32.58 0.53
C PHE A 663 9.95 31.24 0.66
N ASN A 664 9.41 30.33 1.47
CA ASN A 664 10.03 29.04 1.83
C ASN A 664 10.43 28.15 0.63
N GLY A 665 9.71 28.24 -0.48
CA GLY A 665 10.03 27.52 -1.71
C GLY A 665 11.36 27.95 -2.35
N PHE A 666 11.79 29.20 -2.18
CA PHE A 666 13.12 29.66 -2.63
C PHE A 666 14.22 28.93 -1.86
N VAL A 667 14.15 28.97 -0.53
CA VAL A 667 15.10 28.31 0.39
C VAL A 667 15.26 26.83 0.06
N SER A 668 14.15 26.10 0.03
CA SER A 668 14.18 24.65 -0.23
C SER A 668 14.60 24.27 -1.66
N LYS A 669 14.32 25.10 -2.68
CA LYS A 669 14.83 24.87 -4.03
C LYS A 669 16.31 25.17 -4.13
N GLY A 670 16.81 26.28 -3.57
CA GLY A 670 18.23 26.63 -3.56
C GLY A 670 19.09 25.48 -3.07
N MET A 671 18.79 24.95 -1.88
CA MET A 671 19.45 23.76 -1.32
C MET A 671 19.47 22.54 -2.26
N ILE A 672 18.43 22.32 -3.06
CA ILE A 672 18.41 21.23 -4.05
C ILE A 672 19.33 21.58 -5.23
N PHE A 673 19.28 22.79 -5.77
CA PHE A 673 20.14 23.21 -6.90
C PHE A 673 21.62 23.15 -6.50
N ASP A 674 21.99 23.82 -5.40
CA ASP A 674 23.35 23.85 -4.85
C ASP A 674 23.86 22.43 -4.56
N GLY A 675 23.01 21.59 -3.96
CA GLY A 675 23.33 20.20 -3.64
C GLY A 675 23.45 19.29 -4.87
N VAL A 676 22.74 19.58 -5.97
CA VAL A 676 22.80 18.89 -7.27
C VAL A 676 24.04 19.33 -8.06
N GLU A 677 24.41 20.60 -7.97
CA GLU A 677 25.62 21.17 -8.56
C GLU A 677 26.88 20.58 -7.92
N ALA A 678 26.96 20.63 -6.58
CA ALA A 678 28.02 20.00 -5.79
C ALA A 678 28.14 18.48 -6.01
N ALA A 679 27.06 17.81 -6.44
CA ALA A 679 27.07 16.38 -6.79
C ALA A 679 27.55 16.07 -8.22
N GLY A 680 27.93 17.08 -9.01
CA GLY A 680 28.34 16.93 -10.41
C GLY A 680 27.20 16.40 -11.29
N ARG A 681 26.02 17.04 -11.23
CA ARG A 681 24.82 16.64 -11.99
C ARG A 681 24.26 17.77 -12.87
N PRO A 682 25.06 18.37 -13.79
CA PRO A 682 24.63 19.54 -14.57
C PRO A 682 23.36 19.29 -15.41
N VAL A 683 23.18 18.10 -15.99
CA VAL A 683 21.96 17.75 -16.73
C VAL A 683 20.72 17.80 -15.83
N LEU A 684 20.82 17.32 -14.59
CA LEU A 684 19.72 17.39 -13.63
C LEU A 684 19.47 18.84 -13.20
N TRP A 685 20.52 19.64 -12.97
CA TRP A 685 20.42 21.07 -12.64
C TRP A 685 19.62 21.85 -13.70
N TRP A 686 19.92 21.67 -14.99
CA TRP A 686 19.16 22.32 -16.07
C TRP A 686 17.70 21.83 -16.16
N VAL A 687 17.46 20.54 -15.90
CA VAL A 687 16.11 19.98 -15.77
C VAL A 687 15.34 20.60 -14.59
N LEU A 688 16.01 20.83 -13.46
CA LEU A 688 15.44 21.52 -12.29
C LEU A 688 15.12 22.99 -12.59
N LEU A 689 15.97 23.69 -13.34
CA LEU A 689 15.73 25.08 -13.77
C LEU A 689 14.51 25.19 -14.70
N LEU A 690 14.45 24.34 -15.74
CA LEU A 690 13.34 24.33 -16.71
C LEU A 690 12.00 24.01 -16.03
N GLY A 691 12.00 23.08 -15.06
CA GLY A 691 10.84 22.81 -14.22
C GLY A 691 10.41 24.00 -13.35
N GLY A 692 11.35 24.88 -12.99
CA GLY A 692 11.11 26.10 -12.23
C GLY A 692 10.41 27.14 -13.08
N VAL A 693 10.97 27.44 -14.25
CA VAL A 693 10.39 28.36 -15.26
C VAL A 693 8.97 27.91 -15.63
N GLY A 694 8.76 26.63 -15.95
CA GLY A 694 7.42 26.10 -16.24
C GLY A 694 6.44 26.23 -15.08
N THR A 695 6.92 26.17 -13.83
CA THR A 695 6.08 26.37 -12.64
C THR A 695 5.63 27.83 -12.54
N VAL A 696 6.54 28.80 -12.76
CA VAL A 696 6.20 30.23 -12.82
C VAL A 696 5.15 30.50 -13.91
N VAL A 697 5.38 30.02 -15.13
CA VAL A 697 4.44 30.19 -16.26
C VAL A 697 3.05 29.62 -15.94
N SER A 698 2.99 28.43 -15.33
CA SER A 698 1.71 27.80 -15.00
C SER A 698 0.94 28.53 -13.90
N PHE A 699 1.60 29.08 -12.88
CA PHE A 699 0.93 29.87 -11.84
C PHE A 699 0.62 31.30 -12.28
N ALA A 700 1.41 31.89 -13.18
CA ALA A 700 1.05 33.14 -13.88
C ALA A 700 -0.24 32.95 -14.71
N LYS A 701 -0.36 31.83 -15.44
CA LYS A 701 -1.61 31.43 -16.14
C LYS A 701 -2.79 31.34 -15.16
N VAL A 702 -2.66 30.61 -14.06
CA VAL A 702 -3.74 30.47 -13.06
C VAL A 702 -4.13 31.84 -12.47
N GLY A 703 -3.14 32.65 -12.09
CA GLY A 703 -3.38 33.99 -11.53
C GLY A 703 -4.10 34.91 -12.50
N TYR A 704 -3.64 34.97 -13.75
CA TYR A 704 -4.26 35.75 -14.81
C TYR A 704 -5.72 35.35 -15.02
N TYR A 705 -5.99 34.08 -15.35
CA TYR A 705 -7.35 33.63 -15.66
C TYR A 705 -8.30 33.70 -14.47
N ALA A 706 -7.88 33.32 -13.26
CA ALA A 706 -8.79 33.33 -12.11
C ALA A 706 -9.11 34.73 -11.57
N PHE A 707 -8.16 35.68 -11.64
CA PHE A 707 -8.24 36.93 -10.86
C PHE A 707 -8.15 38.23 -11.68
N PHE A 708 -7.60 38.21 -12.90
CA PHE A 708 -7.36 39.42 -13.70
C PHE A 708 -8.02 39.43 -15.09
N HIS A 709 -8.32 38.27 -15.66
CA HIS A 709 -8.93 38.15 -16.98
C HIS A 709 -10.41 38.57 -16.92
N GLY A 710 -10.81 39.51 -17.79
CA GLY A 710 -12.18 40.01 -17.88
C GLY A 710 -12.69 40.81 -16.67
N PRO A 711 -13.89 41.42 -16.78
CA PRO A 711 -14.67 41.83 -15.62
C PRO A 711 -15.16 40.59 -14.86
N ALA A 712 -15.48 40.74 -13.57
CA ALA A 712 -16.22 39.70 -12.85
C ALA A 712 -17.66 39.67 -13.37
N ASP A 713 -18.12 38.51 -13.86
CA ASP A 713 -19.48 38.33 -14.40
C ASP A 713 -20.52 38.03 -13.31
N ARG A 714 -20.06 37.76 -12.09
CA ARG A 714 -20.84 37.33 -10.93
C ARG A 714 -20.24 37.95 -9.66
N SER A 715 -21.09 38.51 -8.80
CA SER A 715 -20.67 38.80 -7.42
C SER A 715 -20.70 37.53 -6.58
N VAL A 716 -19.65 37.29 -5.79
CA VAL A 716 -19.47 36.06 -5.01
C VAL A 716 -18.77 36.35 -3.69
N ALA A 717 -19.29 35.76 -2.59
CA ALA A 717 -18.67 35.92 -1.28
C ALA A 717 -17.29 35.25 -1.20
N ASP A 718 -16.34 35.89 -0.51
CA ASP A 718 -14.99 35.36 -0.29
C ASP A 718 -14.96 34.14 0.68
N ALA A 719 -13.78 33.71 1.08
CA ALA A 719 -13.54 32.68 2.09
C ALA A 719 -14.28 32.99 3.41
N SER A 720 -14.92 31.97 4.00
CA SER A 720 -15.50 32.11 5.34
C SER A 720 -14.39 32.30 6.40
N PRO A 721 -14.69 32.85 7.60
CA PRO A 721 -13.65 33.11 8.61
C PRO A 721 -12.76 31.91 8.97
N LEU A 722 -13.32 30.69 9.00
CA LEU A 722 -12.54 29.47 9.22
C LEU A 722 -11.69 29.05 8.00
N GLN A 723 -12.19 29.27 6.78
CA GLN A 723 -11.41 29.04 5.56
C GLN A 723 -10.26 30.06 5.45
N ALA A 724 -10.52 31.34 5.75
CA ALA A 724 -9.52 32.39 5.77
C ALA A 724 -8.46 32.15 6.86
N ALA A 725 -8.87 31.85 8.10
CA ALA A 725 -7.95 31.54 9.19
C ALA A 725 -7.02 30.36 8.85
N ALA A 726 -7.57 29.30 8.24
CA ALA A 726 -6.77 28.16 7.78
C ALA A 726 -5.76 28.55 6.68
N MET A 727 -6.20 29.28 5.66
CA MET A 727 -5.32 29.74 4.58
C MET A 727 -4.21 30.68 5.08
N PHE A 728 -4.53 31.64 5.94
CA PHE A 728 -3.55 32.60 6.46
C PHE A 728 -2.59 31.99 7.49
N ALA A 729 -3.00 30.98 8.25
CA ALA A 729 -2.09 30.21 9.10
C ALA A 729 -0.97 29.55 8.27
N ILE A 730 -1.29 28.95 7.13
CA ILE A 730 -0.27 28.37 6.23
C ILE A 730 0.52 29.46 5.50
N ALA A 731 -0.15 30.51 5.00
CA ALA A 731 0.50 31.62 4.31
C ALA A 731 1.57 32.31 5.18
N GLY A 732 1.26 32.52 6.47
CA GLY A 732 2.21 33.04 7.45
C GLY A 732 3.44 32.16 7.62
N VAL A 733 3.27 30.84 7.71
CA VAL A 733 4.41 29.89 7.82
C VAL A 733 5.24 29.84 6.53
N CYS A 734 4.61 29.94 5.34
CA CYS A 734 5.33 30.01 4.06
C CYS A 734 6.22 31.27 3.93
N VAL A 735 5.79 32.41 4.48
CA VAL A 735 6.62 33.63 4.56
C VAL A 735 7.66 33.51 5.67
N LEU A 736 7.28 33.01 6.85
CA LEU A 736 8.18 32.85 8.00
C LEU A 736 9.41 32.00 7.67
N PHE A 737 9.22 30.82 7.06
CA PHE A 737 10.33 29.97 6.60
C PHE A 737 11.05 30.50 5.35
N GLY A 738 10.59 31.60 4.74
CA GLY A 738 11.26 32.31 3.66
C GLY A 738 12.10 33.51 4.12
N VAL A 739 11.69 34.17 5.20
CA VAL A 739 12.37 35.33 5.80
C VAL A 739 13.31 34.92 6.94
N ALA A 740 12.95 33.89 7.71
CA ALA A 740 13.74 33.30 8.80
C ALA A 740 14.01 31.80 8.52
N PRO A 741 14.90 31.48 7.56
CA PRO A 741 15.14 30.11 7.12
C PRO A 741 15.73 29.21 8.22
N ASP A 742 16.37 29.78 9.24
CA ASP A 742 16.90 29.02 10.39
C ASP A 742 15.80 28.26 11.15
N LEU A 743 14.57 28.78 11.16
CA LEU A 743 13.41 28.09 11.76
C LEU A 743 12.99 26.85 10.95
N LEU A 744 13.26 26.83 9.65
CA LEU A 744 13.09 25.64 8.80
C LEU A 744 14.28 24.69 9.00
N PHE A 745 15.51 25.20 9.05
CA PHE A 745 16.71 24.38 9.25
C PHE A 745 16.72 23.68 10.61
N ALA A 746 16.20 24.31 11.67
CA ALA A 746 16.03 23.71 12.99
C ALA A 746 15.05 22.52 13.04
N LEU A 747 14.24 22.31 11.99
CA LEU A 747 13.37 21.13 11.85
C LEU A 747 13.99 20.02 11.00
N LEU A 748 15.07 20.29 10.27
CA LEU A 748 15.72 19.30 9.40
C LEU A 748 16.64 18.38 10.20
N PRO A 749 16.81 17.11 9.79
CA PRO A 749 17.85 16.23 10.33
C PRO A 749 19.25 16.86 10.18
N ALA A 750 20.07 16.75 11.22
CA ALA A 750 21.41 17.34 11.24
C ALA A 750 22.28 16.78 10.10
N ALA A 751 22.69 17.65 9.17
CA ALA A 751 23.38 17.25 7.95
C ALA A 751 24.68 16.48 8.26
N GLY A 752 24.86 15.33 7.61
CA GLY A 752 26.08 14.52 7.71
C GLY A 752 26.05 13.35 8.70
N ARG A 753 24.98 13.17 9.49
CA ARG A 753 24.75 11.89 10.20
C ARG A 753 23.82 10.98 9.40
N PRO A 754 24.15 9.68 9.20
CA PRO A 754 23.16 8.71 8.77
C PRO A 754 22.05 8.60 9.84
N PRO A 755 20.81 8.22 9.48
CA PRO A 755 19.76 7.99 10.47
C PRO A 755 20.23 6.94 11.48
N PRO A 756 20.03 7.17 12.79
CA PRO A 756 20.57 6.28 13.82
C PRO A 756 20.01 4.87 13.65
N THR A 757 20.90 3.87 13.62
CA THR A 757 20.50 2.47 13.44
C THR A 757 19.61 2.04 14.61
N LEU A 758 18.33 1.79 14.32
CA LEU A 758 17.30 1.48 15.32
C LEU A 758 17.42 0.04 15.89
N SER A 759 18.61 -0.55 15.81
CA SER A 759 18.89 -1.87 16.34
C SER A 759 18.62 -1.91 17.85
N PRO A 760 17.78 -2.85 18.34
CA PRO A 760 17.71 -3.13 19.77
C PRO A 760 19.12 -3.46 20.29
N ARG A 761 19.48 -2.96 21.48
CA ARG A 761 20.73 -3.39 22.14
C ARG A 761 20.73 -4.92 22.20
N ARG A 762 21.76 -5.55 21.62
CA ARG A 762 21.91 -7.01 21.68
C ARG A 762 21.97 -7.46 23.14
N SER A 763 20.85 -7.94 23.68
CA SER A 763 20.89 -8.89 24.77
C SER A 763 21.76 -10.08 24.33
N SER A 764 22.69 -10.51 25.18
CA SER A 764 23.51 -11.70 24.94
C SER A 764 22.64 -12.86 24.45
N PRO A 765 23.10 -13.69 23.49
CA PRO A 765 22.27 -14.74 22.89
C PRO A 765 21.93 -15.83 23.90
N LYS A 766 20.85 -15.62 24.65
CA LYS A 766 20.08 -16.70 25.26
C LYS A 766 19.74 -17.65 24.12
N ARG A 767 20.25 -18.89 24.19
CA ARG A 767 20.14 -19.89 23.12
C ARG A 767 18.74 -19.86 22.53
N ALA A 768 18.65 -19.70 21.19
CA ALA A 768 17.38 -19.78 20.50
C ALA A 768 16.69 -21.09 20.92
N ALA A 769 15.56 -20.97 21.62
CA ALA A 769 14.81 -22.13 22.07
C ALA A 769 14.29 -22.85 20.83
N SER A 770 14.95 -23.95 20.47
CA SER A 770 14.58 -24.75 19.31
C SER A 770 13.18 -25.28 19.53
N TRP A 771 12.22 -24.67 18.80
CA TRP A 771 10.81 -25.05 18.79
C TRP A 771 10.69 -26.44 18.20
N SER A 772 10.93 -27.44 19.04
CA SER A 772 10.86 -28.86 18.78
C SER A 772 9.41 -29.27 19.07
N PRO A 773 8.59 -29.57 18.06
CA PRO A 773 7.20 -29.96 18.29
C PRO A 773 7.17 -31.22 19.16
N ALA A 774 6.27 -31.28 20.14
CA ALA A 774 6.16 -32.39 21.11
C ALA A 774 5.70 -33.74 20.52
N TRP A 775 5.83 -33.92 19.20
CA TRP A 775 5.40 -35.08 18.42
C TRP A 775 6.57 -36.03 18.05
N SER A 776 7.79 -35.78 18.54
CA SER A 776 8.98 -36.61 18.28
C SER A 776 9.23 -37.71 19.33
N ARG A 777 8.32 -37.93 20.29
CA ARG A 777 8.42 -39.03 21.26
C ARG A 777 7.68 -40.27 20.77
N SER A 778 8.42 -41.20 20.16
CA SER A 778 7.96 -42.58 19.98
C SER A 778 7.85 -43.30 21.34
N PRO A 779 6.73 -43.97 21.66
CA PRO A 779 6.64 -44.78 22.86
C PRO A 779 7.31 -46.15 22.61
N SER A 780 8.54 -46.31 23.09
CA SER A 780 9.31 -47.56 22.98
C SER A 780 10.16 -47.79 24.23
N SER A 781 10.22 -49.06 24.68
CA SER A 781 10.93 -49.58 25.86
C SER A 781 10.63 -48.91 27.20
N VAL A 782 9.77 -49.56 28.00
CA VAL A 782 9.74 -49.42 29.46
C VAL A 782 10.49 -50.61 30.07
N ASP A 783 11.47 -50.28 30.89
CA ASP A 783 12.07 -51.04 32.01
C ASP A 783 12.32 -52.56 31.87
N ARG A 784 13.60 -52.95 32.02
CA ARG A 784 13.96 -54.16 32.76
C ARG A 784 15.13 -53.92 33.73
N SER A 785 14.87 -54.24 34.99
CA SER A 785 15.81 -54.67 36.04
C SER A 785 16.96 -53.74 36.43
N ARG A 786 16.85 -53.18 37.64
CA ARG A 786 18.02 -52.84 38.48
C ARG A 786 18.73 -54.13 38.93
N ALA A 787 20.06 -54.19 38.81
CA ALA A 787 20.93 -55.06 39.60
C ALA A 787 22.34 -54.45 39.74
N SER A 788 22.99 -54.71 40.86
CA SER A 788 24.38 -54.34 41.25
C SER A 788 24.73 -55.22 42.47
N PRO A 789 25.99 -55.37 42.92
CA PRO A 789 27.28 -54.74 42.54
C PRO A 789 28.33 -55.86 42.21
N PRO A 790 29.65 -55.84 42.56
CA PRO A 790 30.61 -54.76 42.89
C PRO A 790 32.02 -54.84 42.20
N SER A 791 32.75 -53.70 42.24
CA SER A 791 34.23 -53.49 42.45
C SER A 791 35.36 -54.32 41.78
N LEU A 792 36.58 -53.73 41.80
CA LEU A 792 37.93 -54.23 41.39
C LEU A 792 38.32 -53.85 39.93
N THR A 793 39.56 -53.48 39.56
CA THR A 793 40.84 -53.31 40.30
C THR A 793 41.70 -52.17 39.71
N SER A 794 42.87 -51.87 40.29
CA SER A 794 43.78 -50.77 39.92
C SER A 794 45.17 -51.20 39.41
N THR A 795 45.76 -50.46 38.46
CA THR A 795 47.22 -50.21 38.22
C THR A 795 47.34 -49.06 37.19
N ARG A 796 48.28 -48.09 37.17
CA ARG A 796 49.77 -48.03 37.28
C ARG A 796 50.53 -48.77 36.16
N SER A 797 51.62 -48.27 35.55
CA SER A 797 52.21 -46.92 35.47
C SER A 797 53.42 -46.87 34.49
N THR A 798 53.69 -45.70 33.89
CA THR A 798 55.04 -45.13 33.55
C THR A 798 56.06 -45.80 32.59
N THR A 799 56.51 -45.00 31.60
CA THR A 799 57.91 -44.87 31.07
C THR A 799 58.50 -46.02 30.19
N ARG A 800 59.55 -45.87 29.33
CA ARG A 800 60.50 -44.74 29.02
C ARG A 800 61.23 -44.92 27.65
N TRP A 801 61.92 -43.85 27.18
CA TRP A 801 62.95 -43.78 26.10
C TRP A 801 62.50 -44.04 24.63
N GLY A 802 63.11 -43.45 23.58
CA GLY A 802 64.13 -42.38 23.51
C GLY A 802 64.70 -42.10 22.09
N HIS A 803 65.40 -40.97 21.93
CA HIS A 803 66.26 -40.51 20.79
C HIS A 803 65.65 -39.79 19.55
N ALA A 804 66.50 -38.92 18.95
CA ALA A 804 66.38 -37.97 17.82
C ALA A 804 67.84 -37.60 17.38
N PRO A 805 68.20 -36.55 16.57
CA PRO A 805 67.45 -35.56 15.77
C PRO A 805 68.02 -35.35 14.32
N PHE A 806 67.91 -34.12 13.75
CA PHE A 806 68.43 -33.50 12.47
C PHE A 806 67.32 -33.16 11.44
N ALA A 807 67.38 -32.11 10.59
CA ALA A 807 67.79 -30.68 10.73
C ALA A 807 67.25 -29.86 9.51
N ASP A 808 67.19 -28.53 9.60
CA ASP A 808 66.62 -27.62 8.57
C ASP A 808 67.49 -27.36 7.33
N TRP A 809 66.88 -26.87 6.22
CA TRP A 809 67.36 -25.67 5.48
C TRP A 809 66.31 -25.04 4.54
N SER A 810 66.63 -23.90 3.90
CA SER A 810 65.65 -22.91 3.40
C SER A 810 65.99 -22.22 2.05
N GLY A 811 64.96 -21.70 1.34
CA GLY A 811 65.05 -20.81 0.16
C GLY A 811 64.60 -21.45 -1.17
N SER A 812 64.22 -20.73 -2.24
CA SER A 812 63.98 -19.29 -2.45
C SER A 812 63.13 -19.04 -3.74
N SER A 813 62.62 -17.82 -3.93
CA SER A 813 61.95 -17.31 -5.17
C SER A 813 62.98 -17.06 -6.32
N PRO A 814 62.61 -16.76 -7.61
CA PRO A 814 61.35 -16.18 -8.15
C PRO A 814 60.85 -16.79 -9.51
N ALA A 815 60.13 -16.00 -10.31
CA ALA A 815 59.51 -16.37 -11.62
C ALA A 815 60.14 -15.58 -12.81
N PRO A 816 59.47 -15.48 -13.97
CA PRO A 816 59.48 -16.39 -15.15
C PRO A 816 60.50 -15.97 -16.24
N PRO A 817 60.55 -16.64 -17.41
CA PRO A 817 60.27 -15.90 -18.66
C PRO A 817 59.60 -16.70 -19.81
N THR A 818 59.39 -16.00 -20.93
CA THR A 818 58.78 -16.41 -22.23
C THR A 818 59.76 -17.06 -23.22
N HIS A 819 59.26 -17.69 -24.29
CA HIS A 819 60.05 -18.07 -25.48
C HIS A 819 59.46 -17.60 -26.82
N SER A 820 60.33 -17.10 -27.71
CA SER A 820 60.09 -16.65 -29.10
C SER A 820 61.46 -16.45 -29.82
N THR A 821 61.67 -16.00 -31.07
CA THR A 821 60.77 -15.39 -32.09
C THR A 821 61.33 -15.61 -33.52
N THR A 822 60.51 -16.10 -34.47
CA THR A 822 60.76 -16.02 -35.94
C THR A 822 59.40 -15.86 -36.66
N ALA A 823 59.09 -14.88 -37.54
CA ALA A 823 59.85 -14.00 -38.46
C ALA A 823 60.41 -14.72 -39.70
N ARG A 824 60.15 -14.35 -40.98
CA ARG A 824 59.38 -13.26 -41.68
C ARG A 824 58.68 -13.90 -42.94
N ARG A 825 58.29 -13.31 -44.10
CA ARG A 825 58.51 -12.00 -44.77
C ARG A 825 57.51 -11.75 -45.95
N ARG A 826 56.79 -10.60 -45.94
CA ARG A 826 56.30 -9.76 -47.09
C ARG A 826 55.47 -10.33 -48.30
N SER A 827 54.38 -9.58 -48.63
CA SER A 827 53.93 -9.08 -49.98
C SER A 827 53.50 -10.05 -51.12
N SER A 828 52.55 -9.74 -52.03
CA SER A 828 51.56 -8.62 -52.14
C SER A 828 50.57 -8.75 -53.34
N GLY A 829 49.25 -8.59 -53.11
CA GLY A 829 48.21 -8.24 -54.10
C GLY A 829 47.85 -9.28 -55.20
N PRO A 830 46.97 -8.98 -56.18
CA PRO A 830 46.04 -7.82 -56.26
C PRO A 830 44.59 -8.09 -56.79
N SER A 831 43.59 -7.48 -56.15
CA SER A 831 42.42 -6.79 -56.79
C SER A 831 41.38 -7.65 -57.60
N PRO A 832 40.42 -7.11 -58.43
CA PRO A 832 39.00 -7.50 -58.31
C PRO A 832 38.25 -7.83 -59.65
N GLY A 833 36.92 -7.97 -59.64
CA GLY A 833 36.09 -8.09 -60.87
C GLY A 833 34.57 -7.96 -60.66
N TRP A 834 33.84 -7.48 -61.68
CA TRP A 834 32.38 -7.28 -61.76
C TRP A 834 31.92 -7.39 -63.24
N LEU A 835 30.60 -7.51 -63.47
CA LEU A 835 29.88 -7.11 -64.72
C LEU A 835 30.11 -8.01 -65.97
N PRO A 836 29.27 -7.98 -67.05
CA PRO A 836 28.74 -6.76 -67.72
C PRO A 836 27.27 -6.72 -68.26
N THR A 837 26.71 -5.48 -68.19
CA THR A 837 25.79 -4.74 -69.12
C THR A 837 24.47 -5.40 -69.61
N ARG A 838 23.39 -4.69 -70.01
CA ARG A 838 23.10 -3.37 -70.68
C ARG A 838 21.72 -2.81 -70.21
N GLU A 839 21.17 -1.61 -70.47
CA GLU A 839 21.58 -0.26 -70.94
C GLU A 839 20.49 0.81 -70.53
N PRO A 840 20.67 2.15 -70.75
CA PRO A 840 19.72 3.25 -70.44
C PRO A 840 19.11 3.90 -71.74
N PRO A 841 18.47 5.11 -71.79
CA PRO A 841 18.18 6.15 -70.76
C PRO A 841 16.78 6.86 -70.80
N GLY A 842 16.56 7.83 -69.88
CA GLY A 842 15.59 8.94 -69.96
C GLY A 842 14.18 8.72 -69.34
N SER A 843 13.30 9.72 -69.18
CA SER A 843 13.46 11.18 -68.92
C SER A 843 12.11 11.89 -68.69
N ALA A 844 11.98 12.67 -67.61
CA ALA A 844 11.08 13.84 -67.40
C ALA A 844 9.53 13.80 -67.59
N SER A 845 8.86 14.60 -66.73
CA SER A 845 7.66 15.44 -66.99
C SER A 845 6.20 14.93 -66.88
N SER A 846 5.42 15.70 -66.09
CA SER A 846 4.01 16.17 -66.25
C SER A 846 2.81 15.23 -66.49
N THR A 847 1.86 15.34 -65.54
CA THR A 847 0.39 15.52 -65.66
C THR A 847 -0.18 16.21 -66.93
N PRO A 848 -1.52 16.23 -67.18
CA PRO A 848 -2.65 15.45 -66.59
C PRO A 848 -3.68 14.91 -67.64
N CYS A 849 -4.76 14.26 -67.19
CA CYS A 849 -6.08 14.37 -67.86
C CYS A 849 -7.26 14.12 -66.90
N SER A 850 -8.48 14.47 -67.32
CA SER A 850 -9.65 14.69 -66.44
C SER A 850 -10.97 14.07 -66.93
N VAL A 851 -11.97 14.10 -66.03
CA VAL A 851 -13.41 13.72 -66.12
C VAL A 851 -14.11 14.04 -67.46
N PRO A 852 -15.26 13.39 -67.75
CA PRO A 852 -16.51 14.19 -67.68
C PRO A 852 -17.80 13.46 -67.19
N THR A 853 -18.70 14.24 -66.54
CA THR A 853 -20.21 14.19 -66.60
C THR A 853 -21.02 12.94 -66.17
N SER A 854 -22.29 13.00 -65.69
CA SER A 854 -23.16 14.08 -65.14
C SER A 854 -24.46 13.50 -64.50
N GLY A 855 -25.21 14.29 -63.71
CA GLY A 855 -26.61 13.99 -63.28
C GLY A 855 -27.65 14.27 -64.38
N PRO A 856 -29.00 14.29 -64.12
CA PRO A 856 -29.65 15.14 -63.08
C PRO A 856 -31.02 14.66 -62.46
N THR A 857 -31.66 15.52 -61.62
CA THR A 857 -33.14 15.65 -61.31
C THR A 857 -33.95 14.49 -60.68
N GLU A 858 -35.08 14.67 -59.95
CA GLU A 858 -35.58 15.72 -59.02
C GLU A 858 -36.82 15.22 -58.19
N ARG A 859 -37.00 15.67 -56.92
CA ARG A 859 -38.28 15.81 -56.15
C ARG A 859 -39.13 14.56 -55.72
N PRO A 860 -40.11 14.66 -54.78
CA PRO A 860 -40.13 15.47 -53.52
C PRO A 860 -40.85 14.85 -52.27
N ALA A 861 -40.70 15.54 -51.12
CA ALA A 861 -41.70 15.83 -50.06
C ALA A 861 -42.13 14.83 -48.93
N SER A 862 -42.06 15.35 -47.69
CA SER A 862 -42.81 14.98 -46.45
C SER A 862 -42.54 13.60 -45.81
N SER A 863 -42.63 13.36 -44.49
CA SER A 863 -42.68 14.18 -43.25
C SER A 863 -42.23 13.27 -42.06
N GLY A 864 -41.92 13.68 -40.82
CA GLY A 864 -41.73 15.00 -40.20
C GLY A 864 -41.84 14.90 -38.66
N ARG A 865 -40.97 15.62 -37.91
CA ARG A 865 -40.89 15.70 -36.41
C ARG A 865 -40.42 14.41 -35.67
N ALA A 866 -39.86 14.45 -34.46
CA ALA A 866 -39.11 15.51 -33.72
C ALA A 866 -38.41 14.89 -32.48
N SER A 867 -37.47 15.65 -31.87
CA SER A 867 -36.85 15.47 -30.52
C SER A 867 -36.22 14.08 -30.21
N CYS A 868 -34.91 13.93 -30.10
CA CYS A 868 -33.93 14.62 -29.22
C CYS A 868 -34.09 14.31 -27.71
N SER A 869 -32.98 13.76 -27.20
CA SER A 869 -32.49 13.79 -25.81
C SER A 869 -32.42 15.19 -25.20
#